data_AF-A0A669DDC4-F1
#
_entry.id   AF-A0A669DDC4-F1
#
_cell.length_a   1.000
_cell.length_b   1.000
_cell.length_c   1.000
_cell.angle_alpha   90.00
_cell.angle_beta   90.00
_cell.angle_gamma   90.00
#
_symmetry.space_group_name_H-M   'P 1'
#
loop_
_entity.id
_entity.type
_entity.pdbx_description
1 polymer ?
#
loop_
_entity_poly.entity_id
_entity_poly.type
_entity_poly.pdbx_seq_one_letter_code
_entity_poly.pdbx_strand_id
1 'polypeptide(L)'
;MTLPVTVPLKTEIGKQAVAHPYVISAQVPVNLMGRDLLIKLGAVIMCGPDGLTVTLKDGTQLPCVATGTRGQWLLSEDIDRTAEIYWARLTTSNGILAHFQLWRPWIMALDVYAPPIDPYHVTLFYDRENTEWYEDLFHEFLEGKAWQVSTRDIYVGPQGVAALVHLSEEQKSWFRMGDESVPHVSLAVHSGHQAKDLGPMMRVASRAIDWQLTQIPDVSFSPSTKTYRISTSHTDDTMLEHRHIRRTHGRELTDHPEAVKGLSQLPHTLWSQGPADVGLTTCLPVTFELKSDIPIWRPQYRHSPQAEEGIAETTEGLLKVGVLEPSTSQWNTPILPVEKHGTGKYHMAHDLRAINAILKTKTVPVPNPFTALTNLSPDQRWFTCIDLANAFFCLPLHHSLRDVFSFSYRGQQLRYTRLPQGFALSPGIFNQVLKQTLEPCVMLAGCTLVQYVDDLLIAAPTADACFQATMTVLRRLAEAGFKVSKDKLQLVRPQVTFLGREVKQHMVGMMAAHRSAILSHPRPETVKEMLSFLGLTGYSRQYIPDYVGRTNPLRDLVKQHGMRDLTAKLNWTTEAEQCFISLKQDLSRAVDLAVPDYNRDFFLDVSETKGVVNGILFQKKGGGRQLLMYISVCLDNMEKRHPTCTQHVAGVAKAIQKVAHIVRGHPLRVLTTHSVVAYVNSQAFTMTPLRQQRLSKVLEAPNLTLTLEGINMADQMGSGEPHDCAQAVWKEDKTRPDLKAEAMEGAEDLFTDGCCFRDEKEGLKAGYAVVSKRGEQLEVIKAAKLEGQQSAQRAEVIALIEALKYAQGKKINIYTDSAYAFGAAHVELGQWKRAGFLTTNQQPIKHEKEMRALEEALEGPLEVAIIKCKGHDDSATWVARGNRAADEAAKKVVGYTGIRQMVSMGIDWEENPGLAGREEIIKEQEKASPEEKSLWKERGAIKVSNIWRGQMEDQC
;
A
#
# COMPACT_ATOMS: atom_id res chain seq x y z
N MET A 1 -62.40 0.83 17.42
CA MET A 1 -61.93 1.87 18.36
C MET A 1 -61.81 3.16 17.58
N THR A 2 -62.65 4.15 17.88
CA THR A 2 -62.51 5.52 17.35
C THR A 2 -61.43 6.24 18.15
N LEU A 3 -60.32 6.59 17.50
CA LEU A 3 -59.25 7.35 18.15
C LEU A 3 -59.73 8.80 18.39
N PRO A 4 -59.44 9.41 19.55
CA PRO A 4 -59.86 10.77 19.86
C PRO A 4 -59.17 11.76 18.91
N VAL A 5 -59.89 12.80 18.47
CA VAL A 5 -59.36 13.87 17.59
C VAL A 5 -59.30 15.21 18.33
N THR A 6 -58.35 16.07 17.96
CA THR A 6 -58.31 17.46 18.42
C THR A 6 -59.52 18.23 17.88
N VAL A 7 -59.90 19.31 18.55
CA VAL A 7 -60.63 20.40 17.88
C VAL A 7 -59.84 20.84 16.64
N PRO A 8 -60.50 21.23 15.52
CA PRO A 8 -59.80 21.65 14.32
C PRO A 8 -58.77 22.75 14.62
N LEU A 9 -57.50 22.44 14.43
CA LEU A 9 -56.41 23.38 14.65
C LEU A 9 -56.09 24.09 13.34
N LYS A 10 -55.90 25.41 13.40
CA LYS A 10 -55.39 26.18 12.27
C LYS A 10 -53.96 25.70 12.00
N THR A 11 -53.74 25.17 10.80
CA THR A 11 -52.45 24.66 10.35
C THR A 11 -52.02 25.48 9.14
N GLU A 12 -50.83 26.07 9.23
CA GLU A 12 -50.26 26.90 8.17
C GLU A 12 -49.07 26.15 7.56
N ILE A 13 -49.13 25.89 6.25
CA ILE A 13 -48.05 25.23 5.49
C ILE A 13 -47.87 25.99 4.19
N GLY A 14 -46.66 26.49 3.94
CA GLY A 14 -46.41 27.42 2.84
C GLY A 14 -47.23 28.71 3.01
N LYS A 15 -47.97 29.13 1.99
CA LYS A 15 -48.85 30.31 2.04
C LYS A 15 -50.32 29.95 2.34
N GLN A 16 -50.61 28.70 2.70
CA GLN A 16 -51.98 28.22 2.93
C GLN A 16 -52.24 27.96 4.41
N ALA A 17 -53.41 28.39 4.87
CA ALA A 17 -53.89 28.16 6.23
C ALA A 17 -55.19 27.34 6.20
N VAL A 18 -55.20 26.17 6.85
CA VAL A 18 -56.36 25.27 6.86
C VAL A 18 -56.66 24.79 8.28
N ALA A 19 -57.94 24.79 8.66
CA ALA A 19 -58.38 24.18 9.91
C ALA A 19 -58.53 22.67 9.76
N HIS A 20 -57.77 21.89 10.54
CA HIS A 20 -57.75 20.42 10.46
C HIS A 20 -57.76 19.76 11.85
N PRO A 21 -58.63 18.78 12.11
CA PRO A 21 -58.62 17.99 13.34
C PRO A 21 -57.59 16.84 13.24
N TYR A 22 -56.75 16.69 14.26
CA TYR A 22 -55.69 15.67 14.29
C TYR A 22 -56.05 14.51 15.21
N VAL A 23 -55.71 13.28 14.83
CA VAL A 23 -55.87 12.11 15.70
C VAL A 23 -54.84 12.14 16.83
N ILE A 24 -55.28 11.95 18.08
CA ILE A 24 -54.45 11.96 19.28
C ILE A 24 -54.19 10.52 19.73
N SER A 25 -52.93 10.10 19.79
CA SER A 25 -52.51 8.84 20.40
C SER A 25 -51.28 9.05 21.28
N ALA A 26 -51.35 8.62 22.54
CA ALA A 26 -50.23 8.74 23.49
C ALA A 26 -49.06 7.78 23.17
N GLN A 27 -49.27 6.82 22.27
CA GLN A 27 -48.32 5.72 21.98
C GLN A 27 -47.64 5.84 20.61
N VAL A 28 -48.07 6.79 19.77
CA VAL A 28 -47.51 6.99 18.41
C VAL A 28 -47.26 8.49 18.17
N PRO A 29 -46.00 8.95 18.07
CA PRO A 29 -45.65 10.37 17.88
C PRO A 29 -45.71 10.85 16.42
N VAL A 30 -46.28 10.04 15.52
CA VAL A 30 -46.38 10.32 14.09
C VAL A 30 -47.86 10.27 13.70
N ASN A 31 -48.38 11.39 13.22
CA ASN A 31 -49.74 11.50 12.71
C ASN A 31 -49.85 10.61 11.47
N LEU A 32 -50.35 9.37 11.63
CA LEU A 32 -50.58 8.42 10.52
C LEU A 32 -51.58 8.93 9.46
N MET A 33 -52.16 10.13 9.63
CA MET A 33 -53.15 10.75 8.74
C MET A 33 -52.74 12.13 8.23
N GLY A 34 -51.45 12.37 7.95
CA GLY A 34 -51.01 13.56 7.19
C GLY A 34 -51.61 13.64 5.77
N ARG A 35 -52.10 12.52 5.23
CA ARG A 35 -52.78 12.45 3.93
C ARG A 35 -54.03 13.33 3.85
N ASP A 36 -54.85 13.37 4.89
CA ASP A 36 -56.12 14.11 4.86
C ASP A 36 -55.88 15.63 4.87
N LEU A 37 -54.82 16.06 5.55
CA LEU A 37 -54.33 17.43 5.52
C LEU A 37 -53.76 17.76 4.12
N LEU A 38 -52.91 16.90 3.55
CA LEU A 38 -52.33 17.10 2.22
C LEU A 38 -53.41 17.12 1.11
N ILE A 39 -54.47 16.33 1.23
CA ILE A 39 -55.63 16.37 0.35
C ILE A 39 -56.37 17.71 0.49
N LYS A 40 -56.60 18.20 1.72
CA LYS A 40 -57.22 19.53 1.93
C LYS A 40 -56.37 20.67 1.38
N LEU A 41 -55.03 20.54 1.40
CA LEU A 41 -54.08 21.52 0.85
C LEU A 41 -53.93 21.41 -0.68
N GLY A 42 -54.59 20.43 -1.32
CA GLY A 42 -54.47 20.18 -2.76
C GLY A 42 -53.05 19.84 -3.19
N ALA A 43 -52.30 19.15 -2.32
CA ALA A 43 -50.89 18.88 -2.51
C ALA A 43 -50.63 17.73 -3.49
N VAL A 44 -49.62 17.88 -4.35
CA VAL A 44 -49.13 16.89 -5.31
C VAL A 44 -47.77 16.38 -4.82
N ILE A 45 -47.57 15.07 -4.76
CA ILE A 45 -46.30 14.48 -4.33
C ILE A 45 -45.53 14.00 -5.55
N MET A 46 -44.32 14.52 -5.73
CA MET A 46 -43.39 14.19 -6.82
C MET A 46 -42.22 13.39 -6.26
N CYS A 47 -41.76 12.36 -6.99
CA CYS A 47 -40.59 11.57 -6.61
C CYS A 47 -39.46 11.82 -7.62
N GLY A 48 -38.34 12.35 -7.15
CA GLY A 48 -37.15 12.66 -7.97
C GLY A 48 -35.87 12.04 -7.40
N PRO A 49 -34.74 12.15 -8.13
CA PRO A 49 -33.44 11.62 -7.69
C PRO A 49 -32.93 12.25 -6.37
N ASP A 50 -33.44 13.43 -6.00
CA ASP A 50 -33.09 14.15 -4.76
C ASP A 50 -34.08 13.88 -3.60
N GLY A 51 -35.10 13.03 -3.80
CA GLY A 51 -36.07 12.65 -2.76
C GLY A 51 -37.54 12.88 -3.14
N LEU A 52 -38.41 12.83 -2.14
CA LEU A 52 -39.84 13.11 -2.26
C LEU A 52 -40.09 14.62 -2.07
N THR A 53 -40.87 15.24 -2.94
CA THR A 53 -41.22 16.67 -2.86
C THR A 53 -42.73 16.84 -2.91
N VAL A 54 -43.29 17.61 -1.98
CA VAL A 54 -44.71 17.98 -1.93
C VAL A 54 -44.89 19.36 -2.54
N THR A 55 -45.64 19.45 -3.62
CA THR A 55 -46.02 20.70 -4.28
C THR A 55 -47.44 21.08 -3.88
N LEU A 56 -47.63 22.22 -3.25
CA LEU A 56 -48.94 22.75 -2.90
C LEU A 56 -49.57 23.49 -4.10
N LYS A 57 -50.89 23.69 -4.07
CA LYS A 57 -51.63 24.37 -5.14
C LYS A 57 -51.17 25.82 -5.42
N ASP A 58 -50.52 26.47 -4.45
CA ASP A 58 -49.97 27.82 -4.57
C ASP A 58 -48.57 27.85 -5.23
N GLY A 59 -48.04 26.68 -5.61
CA GLY A 59 -46.71 26.54 -6.22
C GLY A 59 -45.58 26.26 -5.23
N THR A 60 -45.85 26.25 -3.92
CA THR A 60 -44.83 25.96 -2.89
C THR A 60 -44.37 24.51 -3.00
N GLN A 61 -43.06 24.27 -3.13
CA GLN A 61 -42.46 22.93 -3.16
C GLN A 61 -41.68 22.66 -1.88
N LEU A 62 -42.01 21.57 -1.18
CA LEU A 62 -41.44 21.19 0.11
C LEU A 62 -40.84 19.78 0.05
N PRO A 63 -39.52 19.60 0.26
CA PRO A 63 -38.92 18.27 0.33
C PRO A 63 -39.39 17.51 1.59
N CYS A 64 -39.71 16.23 1.43
CA CYS A 64 -40.13 15.34 2.51
C CYS A 64 -38.91 14.66 3.14
N VAL A 65 -38.49 15.10 4.32
CA VAL A 65 -37.39 14.48 5.09
C VAL A 65 -37.86 14.16 6.51
N ALA A 66 -37.42 13.00 7.03
CA ALA A 66 -37.91 12.44 8.29
C ALA A 66 -37.10 12.95 9.51
N THR A 67 -37.51 14.05 10.16
CA THR A 67 -37.39 14.30 11.62
C THR A 67 -38.15 15.58 11.99
N GLY A 68 -38.88 15.58 13.12
CA GLY A 68 -39.93 16.56 13.44
C GLY A 68 -39.58 17.67 14.44
N THR A 69 -40.36 18.73 14.42
CA THR A 69 -40.31 19.87 15.35
C THR A 69 -41.68 20.07 16.01
N ARG A 70 -41.72 20.24 17.35
CA ARG A 70 -42.93 20.59 18.13
C ARG A 70 -44.17 19.72 17.89
N GLY A 71 -43.97 18.43 17.65
CA GLY A 71 -45.07 17.48 17.41
C GLY A 71 -45.77 17.66 16.06
N GLN A 72 -45.24 18.48 15.16
CA GLN A 72 -45.72 18.66 13.80
C GLN A 72 -44.60 18.28 12.83
N TRP A 73 -44.86 17.26 12.02
CA TRP A 73 -43.95 16.83 10.98
C TRP A 73 -44.29 17.60 9.72
N LEU A 74 -43.67 18.76 9.56
CA LEU A 74 -43.36 19.45 8.29
C LEU A 74 -42.69 20.78 8.66
N LEU A 75 -41.41 20.93 8.25
CA LEU A 75 -40.57 22.15 8.22
C LEU A 75 -39.66 22.43 9.44
N SER A 76 -38.34 22.54 9.17
CA SER A 76 -37.42 23.41 9.93
C SER A 76 -36.57 24.22 8.94
N GLU A 77 -36.15 25.41 9.38
CA GLU A 77 -35.07 26.16 8.74
C GLU A 77 -33.73 25.46 8.97
N ASP A 78 -32.92 25.48 7.92
CA ASP A 78 -31.58 24.93 7.82
C ASP A 78 -30.64 25.80 8.68
N ILE A 79 -30.07 25.27 9.78
CA ILE A 79 -28.93 25.93 10.47
C ILE A 79 -27.63 25.30 9.97
N ASP A 80 -27.54 25.00 8.67
CA ASP A 80 -26.26 25.05 7.99
C ASP A 80 -25.87 26.53 7.92
N ARG A 81 -24.80 26.93 8.63
CA ARG A 81 -24.29 28.31 8.60
C ARG A 81 -23.87 28.67 7.17
N THR A 82 -24.80 29.21 6.40
CA THR A 82 -24.57 29.90 5.14
C THR A 82 -24.01 31.27 5.42
N ALA A 83 -23.05 31.71 4.61
CA ALA A 83 -22.67 33.11 4.57
C ALA A 83 -23.21 33.70 3.27
N GLU A 84 -23.68 34.93 3.35
CA GLU A 84 -24.15 35.64 2.18
C GLU A 84 -22.96 36.28 1.49
N ILE A 85 -22.81 35.98 0.20
CA ILE A 85 -21.85 36.68 -0.65
C ILE A 85 -22.61 37.58 -1.60
N TYR A 86 -22.12 38.81 -1.70
CA TYR A 86 -22.57 39.80 -2.66
C TYR A 86 -21.43 40.01 -3.63
N TRP A 87 -21.63 39.61 -4.88
CA TRP A 87 -20.57 39.65 -5.88
C TRP A 87 -21.01 40.24 -7.22
N ALA A 88 -20.03 40.74 -7.97
CA ALA A 88 -20.16 41.06 -9.38
C ALA A 88 -19.54 39.91 -10.19
N ARG A 89 -20.37 38.97 -10.66
CA ARG A 89 -19.94 37.78 -11.38
C ARG A 89 -19.69 38.11 -12.85
N LEU A 90 -18.55 37.73 -13.40
CA LEU A 90 -18.27 37.92 -14.83
C LEU A 90 -19.26 37.11 -15.67
N THR A 91 -19.87 37.75 -16.68
CA THR A 91 -20.91 37.14 -17.53
C THR A 91 -20.37 36.64 -18.86
N THR A 92 -19.28 37.22 -19.35
CA THR A 92 -18.65 36.84 -20.62
C THR A 92 -17.29 36.20 -20.38
N SER A 93 -16.90 35.29 -21.27
CA SER A 93 -15.56 34.69 -21.30
C SER A 93 -14.52 35.54 -22.05
N ASN A 94 -14.92 36.74 -22.50
CA ASN A 94 -14.06 37.69 -23.19
C ASN A 94 -13.30 38.55 -22.16
N GLY A 95 -12.48 39.50 -22.61
CA GLY A 95 -11.74 40.41 -21.71
C GLY A 95 -10.67 39.70 -20.89
N ILE A 96 -10.69 39.89 -19.57
CA ILE A 96 -9.62 39.41 -18.67
C ILE A 96 -9.50 37.89 -18.64
N LEU A 97 -10.61 37.18 -18.79
CA LEU A 97 -10.61 35.71 -18.78
C LEU A 97 -9.97 35.13 -20.03
N ALA A 98 -10.25 35.71 -21.21
CA ALA A 98 -9.59 35.33 -22.46
C ALA A 98 -8.07 35.60 -22.38
N HIS A 99 -7.69 36.75 -21.82
CA HIS A 99 -6.28 37.11 -21.64
C HIS A 99 -5.58 36.16 -20.65
N PHE A 100 -6.25 35.81 -19.55
CA PHE A 100 -5.75 34.80 -18.61
C PHE A 100 -5.56 33.43 -19.27
N GLN A 101 -6.51 32.96 -20.10
CA GLN A 101 -6.34 31.67 -20.80
C GLN A 101 -5.13 31.66 -21.76
N LEU A 102 -4.82 32.80 -22.39
CA LEU A 102 -3.64 32.94 -23.24
C LEU A 102 -2.33 32.77 -22.45
N TRP A 103 -2.26 33.36 -21.25
CA TRP A 103 -1.09 33.26 -20.38
C TRP A 103 -1.06 32.02 -19.49
N ARG A 104 -2.18 31.30 -19.38
CA ARG A 104 -2.33 30.13 -18.50
C ARG A 104 -1.21 29.10 -18.65
N PRO A 105 -0.76 28.69 -19.85
CA PRO A 105 0.34 27.73 -19.97
C PRO A 105 1.62 28.18 -19.28
N TRP A 106 1.95 29.47 -19.37
CA TRP A 106 3.13 30.04 -18.72
C TRP A 106 2.92 30.19 -17.21
N ILE A 107 1.76 30.70 -16.78
CA ILE A 107 1.41 30.86 -15.36
C ILE A 107 1.45 29.51 -14.63
N MET A 108 0.89 28.45 -15.22
CA MET A 108 0.89 27.10 -14.63
C MET A 108 2.27 26.44 -14.63
N ALA A 109 3.25 26.97 -15.37
CA ALA A 109 4.63 26.50 -15.34
C ALA A 109 5.45 27.12 -14.18
N LEU A 110 4.99 28.22 -13.59
CA LEU A 110 5.66 28.90 -12.49
C LEU A 110 5.42 28.21 -11.13
N ASP A 111 4.17 27.79 -10.86
CA ASP A 111 3.79 27.10 -9.63
C ASP A 111 2.46 26.31 -9.79
N VAL A 112 2.09 25.55 -8.76
CA VAL A 112 0.87 24.72 -8.74
C VAL A 112 -0.34 25.55 -8.33
N TYR A 113 -1.04 26.07 -9.34
CA TYR A 113 -2.29 26.79 -9.19
C TYR A 113 -3.50 25.95 -9.61
N ALA A 114 -4.61 26.08 -8.88
CA ALA A 114 -5.89 25.47 -9.19
C ALA A 114 -6.93 26.55 -9.53
N PRO A 115 -7.94 26.26 -10.38
CA PRO A 115 -9.03 27.19 -10.61
C PRO A 115 -9.79 27.49 -9.30
N PRO A 116 -10.33 28.71 -9.12
CA PRO A 116 -11.17 29.04 -7.97
C PRO A 116 -12.43 28.15 -7.95
N ILE A 117 -12.93 27.87 -6.74
CA ILE A 117 -14.13 27.05 -6.53
C ILE A 117 -15.38 27.77 -7.04
N ASP A 118 -15.43 29.08 -6.81
CA ASP A 118 -16.52 29.96 -7.23
C ASP A 118 -16.31 30.43 -8.67
N PRO A 119 -17.40 30.81 -9.39
CA PRO A 119 -17.28 31.45 -10.69
C PRO A 119 -16.42 32.72 -10.60
N TYR A 120 -15.79 33.14 -11.68
CA TYR A 120 -14.98 34.36 -11.69
C TYR A 120 -15.84 35.58 -11.34
N HIS A 121 -15.47 36.27 -10.26
CA HIS A 121 -16.25 37.37 -9.71
C HIS A 121 -15.37 38.37 -8.97
N VAL A 122 -15.93 39.55 -8.72
CA VAL A 122 -15.44 40.53 -7.75
C VAL A 122 -16.31 40.45 -6.50
N THR A 123 -15.73 40.13 -5.35
CA THR A 123 -16.48 40.11 -4.08
C THR A 123 -16.69 41.55 -3.59
N LEU A 124 -17.95 41.97 -3.45
CA LEU A 124 -18.32 43.31 -2.98
C LEU A 124 -18.51 43.35 -1.47
N PHE A 125 -19.25 42.39 -0.94
CA PHE A 125 -19.44 42.22 0.49
C PHE A 125 -19.54 40.73 0.84
N TYR A 126 -19.07 40.39 2.03
CA TYR A 126 -19.09 39.05 2.54
C TYR A 126 -19.67 39.10 3.95
N ASP A 127 -20.93 38.72 4.07
CA ASP A 127 -21.69 38.87 5.31
C ASP A 127 -21.73 37.56 6.09
N ARG A 128 -21.34 37.67 7.37
CA ARG A 128 -21.38 36.56 8.34
C ARG A 128 -22.38 36.80 9.47
N GLU A 129 -22.86 38.03 9.59
CA GLU A 129 -23.71 38.49 10.69
C GLU A 129 -25.17 38.68 10.24
N ASN A 130 -25.46 38.43 8.96
CA ASN A 130 -26.78 38.55 8.34
C ASN A 130 -27.32 39.97 8.49
N THR A 131 -26.59 40.91 7.92
CA THR A 131 -26.77 42.35 8.03
C THR A 131 -27.91 42.81 7.11
N GLU A 132 -29.13 42.79 7.64
CA GLU A 132 -30.38 43.09 6.91
C GLU A 132 -30.31 44.38 6.06
N TRP A 133 -29.65 45.45 6.55
CA TRP A 133 -29.61 46.72 5.81
C TRP A 133 -28.83 46.64 4.49
N TYR A 134 -27.79 45.80 4.39
CA TYR A 134 -27.02 45.68 3.14
C TYR A 134 -27.76 44.77 2.16
N GLU A 135 -28.40 43.71 2.67
CA GLU A 135 -29.27 42.81 1.89
C GLU A 135 -30.41 43.58 1.22
N ASP A 136 -31.19 44.35 2.00
CA ASP A 136 -32.32 45.14 1.51
C ASP A 136 -31.89 46.14 0.43
N LEU A 137 -30.80 46.87 0.67
CA LEU A 137 -30.28 47.84 -0.29
C LEU A 137 -29.71 47.17 -1.55
N PHE A 138 -29.04 46.03 -1.41
CA PHE A 138 -28.51 45.31 -2.58
C PHE A 138 -29.65 44.74 -3.43
N HIS A 139 -30.67 44.16 -2.80
CA HIS A 139 -31.85 43.64 -3.49
C HIS A 139 -32.65 44.74 -4.19
N GLU A 140 -32.87 45.90 -3.54
CA GLU A 140 -33.61 47.02 -4.13
C GLU A 140 -32.85 47.69 -5.28
N PHE A 141 -31.54 47.92 -5.12
CA PHE A 141 -30.79 48.80 -6.02
C PHE A 141 -29.83 48.10 -6.96
N LEU A 142 -29.38 46.87 -6.71
CA LEU A 142 -28.27 46.25 -7.44
C LEU A 142 -28.55 44.87 -8.01
N GLU A 143 -29.33 44.03 -7.34
CA GLU A 143 -29.49 42.64 -7.75
C GLU A 143 -30.02 42.49 -9.18
N GLY A 144 -29.38 41.63 -9.97
CA GLY A 144 -29.71 41.38 -11.38
C GLY A 144 -29.31 42.49 -12.34
N LYS A 145 -28.70 43.59 -11.88
CA LYS A 145 -28.16 44.63 -12.78
C LYS A 145 -26.81 44.21 -13.36
N ALA A 146 -26.58 44.65 -14.60
CA ALA A 146 -25.29 44.53 -15.25
C ALA A 146 -24.37 45.69 -14.86
N TRP A 147 -23.15 45.38 -14.42
CA TRP A 147 -22.08 46.35 -14.18
C TRP A 147 -20.95 46.13 -15.16
N GLN A 148 -20.37 47.23 -15.63
CA GLN A 148 -19.07 47.19 -16.29
C GLN A 148 -17.98 47.50 -15.26
N VAL A 149 -17.00 46.61 -15.18
CA VAL A 149 -15.83 46.77 -14.31
C VAL A 149 -14.58 46.85 -15.17
N SER A 150 -13.67 47.76 -14.82
CA SER A 150 -12.38 47.86 -15.50
C SER A 150 -11.37 46.97 -14.80
N THR A 151 -10.89 45.92 -15.47
CA THR A 151 -9.83 45.06 -14.95
C THR A 151 -8.48 45.50 -15.50
N ARG A 152 -7.47 45.52 -14.63
CA ARG A 152 -6.10 45.85 -14.99
C ARG A 152 -5.14 44.87 -14.36
N ASP A 153 -4.14 44.49 -15.15
CA ASP A 153 -3.00 43.67 -14.79
C ASP A 153 -3.32 42.31 -14.14
N ILE A 154 -2.63 41.26 -14.54
CA ILE A 154 -2.71 39.96 -13.86
C ILE A 154 -1.49 39.80 -12.97
N TYR A 155 -1.72 39.62 -11.67
CA TYR A 155 -0.67 39.38 -10.69
C TYR A 155 -0.58 37.88 -10.40
N VAL A 156 0.63 37.33 -10.51
CA VAL A 156 0.96 35.92 -10.26
C VAL A 156 1.93 35.87 -9.09
N GLY A 157 1.42 35.53 -7.91
CA GLY A 157 2.19 35.52 -6.65
C GLY A 157 2.15 34.17 -5.94
N PRO A 158 2.83 34.07 -4.78
CA PRO A 158 2.90 32.82 -3.99
C PRO A 158 1.53 32.31 -3.48
N GLN A 159 0.56 33.22 -3.32
CA GLN A 159 -0.78 32.89 -2.82
C GLN A 159 -1.74 32.49 -3.94
N GLY A 160 -1.53 32.97 -5.17
CA GLY A 160 -2.35 32.65 -6.33
C GLY A 160 -2.24 33.69 -7.44
N VAL A 161 -3.25 33.70 -8.31
CA VAL A 161 -3.35 34.52 -9.50
C VAL A 161 -4.63 35.34 -9.43
N ALA A 162 -4.53 36.65 -9.52
CA ALA A 162 -5.69 37.55 -9.48
C ALA A 162 -5.47 38.76 -10.38
N ALA A 163 -6.57 39.30 -10.92
CA ALA A 163 -6.58 40.53 -11.70
C ALA A 163 -7.13 41.69 -10.87
N LEU A 164 -6.50 42.87 -10.93
CA LEU A 164 -6.98 44.03 -10.18
C LEU A 164 -8.22 44.61 -10.85
N VAL A 165 -9.18 45.07 -10.05
CA VAL A 165 -10.39 45.73 -10.56
C VAL A 165 -10.45 47.18 -10.07
N HIS A 166 -10.67 48.09 -11.00
CA HIS A 166 -11.00 49.48 -10.71
C HIS A 166 -12.52 49.67 -10.76
N LEU A 167 -13.10 49.92 -9.60
CA LEU A 167 -14.50 50.30 -9.43
C LEU A 167 -14.67 51.82 -9.55
N SER A 168 -15.78 52.29 -10.12
CA SER A 168 -16.16 53.72 -10.12
C SER A 168 -16.47 54.22 -8.70
N GLU A 169 -16.52 55.54 -8.48
CA GLU A 169 -16.84 56.10 -7.14
C GLU A 169 -18.21 55.63 -6.61
N GLU A 170 -19.18 55.46 -7.50
CA GLU A 170 -20.49 54.88 -7.16
C GLU A 170 -20.36 53.40 -6.78
N GLN A 171 -19.63 52.60 -7.56
CA GLN A 171 -19.43 51.16 -7.29
C GLN A 171 -18.61 50.91 -6.02
N LYS A 172 -17.63 51.76 -5.72
CA LYS A 172 -16.80 51.67 -4.50
C LYS A 172 -17.62 51.79 -3.23
N SER A 173 -18.73 52.54 -3.26
CA SER A 173 -19.62 52.66 -2.08
C SER A 173 -20.24 51.34 -1.64
N TRP A 174 -20.31 50.36 -2.55
CA TRP A 174 -20.78 48.99 -2.33
C TRP A 174 -19.66 47.98 -2.04
N PHE A 175 -18.40 48.38 -2.16
CA PHE A 175 -17.29 47.52 -1.76
C PHE A 175 -17.07 47.63 -0.25
N ARG A 176 -17.59 46.66 0.50
CA ARG A 176 -17.58 46.59 1.97
C ARG A 176 -16.67 45.49 2.51
N MET A 177 -15.71 45.02 1.71
CA MET A 177 -14.67 44.13 2.19
C MET A 177 -13.71 44.87 3.14
N GLY A 178 -13.18 44.18 4.15
CA GLY A 178 -12.29 44.79 5.15
C GLY A 178 -11.07 45.48 4.55
N ASP A 179 -10.48 46.42 5.32
CA ASP A 179 -9.44 47.34 4.86
C ASP A 179 -8.21 46.66 4.25
N GLU A 180 -7.97 45.37 4.48
CA GLU A 180 -6.84 44.61 3.94
C GLU A 180 -7.07 44.06 2.52
N SER A 181 -8.28 44.22 1.94
CA SER A 181 -8.60 43.74 0.60
C SER A 181 -8.68 44.88 -0.42
N VAL A 182 -8.46 44.56 -1.70
CA VAL A 182 -8.72 45.44 -2.84
C VAL A 182 -9.69 44.74 -3.80
N PRO A 183 -10.50 45.47 -4.59
CA PRO A 183 -11.35 44.84 -5.59
C PRO A 183 -10.51 44.07 -6.60
N HIS A 184 -10.77 42.78 -6.76
CA HIS A 184 -10.01 41.89 -7.65
C HIS A 184 -10.88 40.75 -8.16
N VAL A 185 -10.49 40.16 -9.29
CA VAL A 185 -11.02 38.89 -9.80
C VAL A 185 -10.01 37.79 -9.46
N SER A 186 -10.45 36.78 -8.70
CA SER A 186 -9.65 35.59 -8.43
C SER A 186 -9.60 34.71 -9.68
N LEU A 187 -8.41 34.47 -10.26
CA LEU A 187 -8.24 33.70 -11.50
C LEU A 187 -7.72 32.27 -11.23
N ALA A 188 -6.83 32.11 -10.26
CA ALA A 188 -6.37 30.82 -9.77
C ALA A 188 -5.84 30.95 -8.33
N VAL A 189 -5.82 29.87 -7.57
CA VAL A 189 -5.35 29.85 -6.17
C VAL A 189 -4.23 28.83 -6.03
N HIS A 190 -3.17 29.19 -5.30
CA HIS A 190 -2.10 28.24 -5.01
C HIS A 190 -2.61 27.14 -4.07
N SER A 191 -2.16 25.89 -4.26
CA SER A 191 -2.66 24.71 -3.52
C SER A 191 -2.55 24.79 -1.98
N GLY A 192 -1.63 25.62 -1.47
CA GLY A 192 -1.42 25.88 -0.03
C GLY A 192 -2.18 27.08 0.55
N HIS A 193 -2.98 27.78 -0.26
CA HIS A 193 -3.66 29.03 0.12
C HIS A 193 -5.16 28.97 -0.20
N GLN A 194 -5.91 29.94 0.33
CA GLN A 194 -7.34 30.10 0.09
C GLN A 194 -7.61 31.37 -0.72
N ALA A 195 -8.78 31.45 -1.38
CA ALA A 195 -9.17 32.63 -2.16
C ALA A 195 -9.12 33.94 -1.34
N LYS A 196 -9.41 33.88 -0.03
CA LYS A 196 -9.33 35.05 0.88
C LYS A 196 -7.92 35.63 1.00
N ASP A 197 -6.88 34.84 0.73
CA ASP A 197 -5.48 35.26 0.85
C ASP A 197 -5.05 36.10 -0.38
N LEU A 198 -5.84 36.12 -1.46
CA LEU A 198 -5.58 36.90 -2.67
C LEU A 198 -5.82 38.40 -2.47
N GLY A 199 -6.81 38.81 -1.66
CA GLY A 199 -7.07 40.22 -1.38
C GLY A 199 -5.84 40.94 -0.77
N PRO A 200 -5.27 40.44 0.33
CA PRO A 200 -4.05 40.97 0.92
C PRO A 200 -2.84 40.91 -0.03
N MET A 201 -2.68 39.80 -0.78
CA MET A 201 -1.63 39.68 -1.80
C MET A 201 -1.72 40.80 -2.83
N MET A 202 -2.92 41.02 -3.39
CA MET A 202 -3.18 42.04 -4.39
C MET A 202 -2.92 43.45 -3.85
N ARG A 203 -3.30 43.73 -2.61
CA ARG A 203 -3.05 45.01 -1.95
C ARG A 203 -1.56 45.29 -1.79
N VAL A 204 -0.78 44.30 -1.38
CA VAL A 204 0.68 44.42 -1.23
C VAL A 204 1.33 44.59 -2.60
N ALA A 205 0.95 43.77 -3.57
CA ALA A 205 1.49 43.82 -4.92
C ALA A 205 1.18 45.14 -5.65
N SER A 206 -0.05 45.65 -5.54
CA SER A 206 -0.45 46.90 -6.20
C SER A 206 0.25 48.15 -5.66
N ARG A 207 0.84 48.07 -4.45
CA ARG A 207 1.59 49.16 -3.81
C ARG A 207 3.11 49.02 -3.98
N ALA A 208 3.57 47.90 -4.54
CA ALA A 208 4.99 47.67 -4.78
C ALA A 208 5.54 48.65 -5.83
N ILE A 209 6.74 49.17 -5.58
CA ILE A 209 7.43 50.16 -6.42
C ILE A 209 8.70 49.61 -7.10
N ASP A 210 9.07 48.37 -6.79
CA ASP A 210 10.32 47.71 -7.22
C ASP A 210 10.14 46.79 -8.45
N TRP A 211 9.20 47.14 -9.34
CA TRP A 211 8.90 46.36 -10.54
C TRP A 211 10.03 46.40 -11.56
N GLN A 212 10.57 45.23 -11.91
CA GLN A 212 11.63 45.06 -12.90
C GLN A 212 11.06 44.43 -14.17
N LEU A 213 11.39 44.97 -15.35
CA LEU A 213 11.00 44.39 -16.63
C LEU A 213 11.71 43.05 -16.84
N THR A 214 10.96 42.04 -17.28
CA THR A 214 11.52 40.73 -17.63
C THR A 214 11.86 40.66 -19.11
N GLN A 215 12.50 39.56 -19.55
CA GLN A 215 12.74 39.30 -20.98
C GLN A 215 11.46 38.99 -21.76
N ILE A 216 10.34 38.76 -21.06
CA ILE A 216 9.04 38.48 -21.66
C ILE A 216 8.30 39.83 -21.81
N PRO A 217 7.82 40.18 -23.02
CA PRO A 217 7.05 41.39 -23.24
C PRO A 217 5.86 41.49 -22.29
N ASP A 218 5.59 42.69 -21.80
CA ASP A 218 4.47 43.02 -20.90
C ASP A 218 4.52 42.37 -19.51
N VAL A 219 5.58 41.61 -19.18
CA VAL A 219 5.74 40.96 -17.87
C VAL A 219 6.83 41.67 -17.05
N SER A 220 6.47 42.05 -15.83
CA SER A 220 7.37 42.63 -14.82
C SER A 220 7.38 41.77 -13.55
N PHE A 221 8.47 41.80 -12.79
CA PHE A 221 8.65 41.04 -11.55
C PHE A 221 9.04 41.97 -10.40
N SER A 222 8.42 41.81 -9.24
CA SER A 222 8.77 42.51 -8.01
C SER A 222 9.49 41.54 -7.05
N PRO A 223 10.78 41.76 -6.76
CA PRO A 223 11.53 40.94 -5.80
C PRO A 223 10.99 41.01 -4.36
N SER A 224 10.52 42.16 -3.91
CA SER A 224 10.01 42.35 -2.54
C SER A 224 8.74 41.54 -2.26
N THR A 225 7.87 41.43 -3.27
CA THR A 225 6.59 40.70 -3.16
C THR A 225 6.63 39.31 -3.79
N LYS A 226 7.74 38.94 -4.44
CA LYS A 226 7.91 37.70 -5.22
C LYS A 226 6.74 37.46 -6.20
N THR A 227 6.28 38.53 -6.83
CA THR A 227 5.07 38.51 -7.68
C THR A 227 5.42 38.97 -9.08
N TYR A 228 4.89 38.27 -10.10
CA TYR A 228 4.92 38.72 -11.48
C TYR A 228 3.66 39.53 -11.79
N ARG A 229 3.78 40.56 -12.62
CA ARG A 229 2.68 41.37 -13.13
C ARG A 229 2.70 41.34 -14.65
N ILE A 230 1.61 40.85 -15.23
CA ILE A 230 1.33 40.84 -16.67
C ILE A 230 0.48 42.06 -16.95
N SER A 231 1.02 43.03 -17.69
CA SER A 231 0.35 44.30 -17.98
C SER A 231 -0.80 44.08 -18.95
N THR A 232 -2.02 44.40 -18.53
CA THR A 232 -3.21 44.31 -19.39
C THR A 232 -4.32 45.23 -18.90
N SER A 233 -5.25 45.60 -19.79
CA SER A 233 -6.42 46.40 -19.41
C SER A 233 -7.63 45.96 -20.23
N HIS A 234 -8.71 45.62 -19.53
CA HIS A 234 -9.98 45.20 -20.14
C HIS A 234 -11.17 45.87 -19.45
N THR A 235 -12.30 45.84 -20.14
CA THR A 235 -13.61 46.14 -19.56
C THR A 235 -14.42 44.86 -19.62
N ASP A 236 -14.85 44.39 -18.46
CA ASP A 236 -15.58 43.14 -18.31
C ASP A 236 -17.01 43.41 -17.86
N ASP A 237 -17.96 42.74 -18.51
CA ASP A 237 -19.37 42.77 -18.11
C ASP A 237 -19.58 41.81 -16.94
N THR A 238 -20.26 42.30 -15.91
CA THR A 238 -20.56 41.58 -14.68
C THR A 238 -22.04 41.64 -14.36
N MET A 239 -22.56 40.59 -13.71
CA MET A 239 -23.90 40.52 -13.16
C MET A 239 -23.80 40.59 -11.65
N LEU A 240 -24.56 41.49 -11.04
CA LEU A 240 -24.68 41.57 -9.59
C LEU A 240 -25.63 40.50 -9.10
N GLU A 241 -25.11 39.60 -8.27
CA GLU A 241 -25.89 38.50 -7.70
C GLU A 241 -25.57 38.42 -6.21
N HIS A 242 -26.60 38.21 -5.39
CA HIS A 242 -26.40 37.69 -4.04
C HIS A 242 -26.47 36.16 -4.11
N ARG A 243 -25.65 35.47 -3.32
CA ARG A 243 -25.72 34.01 -3.21
C ARG A 243 -25.56 33.58 -1.76
N HIS A 244 -26.38 32.62 -1.38
CA HIS A 244 -26.17 31.84 -0.18
C HIS A 244 -25.12 30.77 -0.47
N ILE A 245 -23.91 30.95 0.06
CA ILE A 245 -22.84 29.97 -0.15
C ILE A 245 -22.58 29.22 1.15
N ARG A 246 -22.64 27.89 1.03
CA ARG A 246 -22.14 26.96 2.03
C ARG A 246 -20.61 27.05 2.04
N ARG A 247 -20.05 27.78 3.00
CA ARG A 247 -18.58 27.83 3.20
C ARG A 247 -18.21 27.39 4.61
N THR A 248 -17.40 26.35 4.67
CA THR A 248 -16.56 26.05 5.83
C THR A 248 -15.44 27.09 5.87
N HIS A 249 -15.54 28.06 6.76
CA HIS A 249 -14.48 29.01 6.95
C HIS A 249 -13.25 28.31 7.52
N GLY A 250 -12.22 28.13 6.68
CA GLY A 250 -10.88 27.76 7.10
C GLY A 250 -10.16 28.88 7.84
N ARG A 251 -10.75 29.39 8.92
CA ARG A 251 -10.08 30.08 10.03
C ARG A 251 -10.94 29.95 11.28
N GLU A 252 -11.17 28.71 11.65
CA GLU A 252 -11.17 28.17 13.00
C GLU A 252 -11.26 26.66 12.80
N LEU A 253 -10.46 25.86 13.49
CA LEU A 253 -10.43 24.43 13.27
C LEU A 253 -11.67 23.72 13.89
N THR A 254 -12.86 24.34 13.82
CA THR A 254 -14.03 23.96 14.63
C THR A 254 -15.35 24.17 13.86
N ASP A 255 -16.17 23.12 13.70
CA ASP A 255 -17.51 23.27 13.09
C ASP A 255 -18.66 23.23 14.13
N HIS A 256 -18.35 23.05 15.42
CA HIS A 256 -19.34 23.01 16.51
C HIS A 256 -19.52 24.40 17.16
N PRO A 257 -20.77 24.87 17.41
CA PRO A 257 -21.02 26.21 17.95
C PRO A 257 -20.43 26.44 19.35
N GLU A 258 -20.36 25.39 20.18
CA GLU A 258 -19.80 25.48 21.54
C GLU A 258 -18.29 25.20 21.60
N ALA A 259 -17.63 24.91 20.47
CA ALA A 259 -16.23 24.50 20.45
C ALA A 259 -15.30 25.51 21.14
N VAL A 260 -15.39 26.78 20.77
CA VAL A 260 -14.55 27.85 21.32
C VAL A 260 -14.75 28.01 22.82
N LYS A 261 -16.01 27.94 23.28
CA LYS A 261 -16.37 28.00 24.71
C LYS A 261 -15.92 26.76 25.48
N GLY A 262 -15.99 25.57 24.89
CA GLY A 262 -15.50 24.34 25.51
C GLY A 262 -13.99 24.32 25.66
N LEU A 263 -13.27 24.76 24.63
CA LEU A 263 -11.81 24.82 24.64
C LEU A 263 -11.27 25.83 25.68
N SER A 264 -11.99 26.93 25.94
CA SER A 264 -11.59 27.91 26.95
C SER A 264 -11.81 27.43 28.39
N GLN A 265 -12.65 26.42 28.61
CA GLN A 265 -12.86 25.78 29.92
C GLN A 265 -11.78 24.75 30.27
N LEU A 266 -10.98 24.31 29.29
CA LEU A 266 -9.91 23.36 29.53
C LEU A 266 -8.69 24.03 30.17
N PRO A 267 -7.92 23.31 31.01
CA PRO A 267 -6.73 23.88 31.64
C PRO A 267 -5.74 24.42 30.61
N HIS A 268 -5.23 25.64 30.81
CA HIS A 268 -4.21 26.22 29.94
C HIS A 268 -2.93 25.37 29.86
N THR A 269 -2.68 24.53 30.87
CA THR A 269 -1.56 23.59 30.93
C THR A 269 -1.62 22.51 29.85
N LEU A 270 -2.78 22.22 29.26
CA LEU A 270 -2.94 21.23 28.20
C LEU A 270 -2.29 21.66 26.87
N TRP A 271 -2.33 22.95 26.57
CA TRP A 271 -1.91 23.46 25.26
C TRP A 271 -0.40 23.63 25.22
N SER A 272 0.24 23.13 24.16
CA SER A 272 1.66 23.39 23.91
C SER A 272 1.85 24.84 23.48
N GLN A 273 2.73 25.57 24.16
CA GLN A 273 3.06 26.96 23.85
C GLN A 273 4.27 27.10 22.91
N GLY A 274 4.94 26.00 22.57
CA GLY A 274 6.08 26.01 21.67
C GLY A 274 6.87 24.70 21.67
N PRO A 275 7.95 24.62 20.87
CA PRO A 275 8.72 23.39 20.67
C PRO A 275 9.38 22.83 21.93
N ALA A 276 9.69 23.68 22.92
CA ALA A 276 10.29 23.28 24.19
C ALA A 276 9.26 23.02 25.30
N ASP A 277 7.97 23.31 25.09
CA ASP A 277 6.92 23.03 26.07
C ASP A 277 6.54 21.53 25.99
N VAL A 278 6.96 20.79 27.01
CA VAL A 278 6.76 19.34 27.10
C VAL A 278 5.85 18.99 28.27
N GLY A 279 5.04 17.96 28.07
CA GLY A 279 4.24 17.38 29.14
C GLY A 279 5.10 16.63 30.15
N LEU A 280 4.50 16.28 31.29
CA LEU A 280 5.08 15.34 32.23
C LEU A 280 3.99 14.41 32.75
N THR A 281 4.06 13.16 32.33
CA THR A 281 3.10 12.15 32.74
C THR A 281 3.40 11.58 34.12
N THR A 282 2.34 11.20 34.83
CA THR A 282 2.41 10.59 36.17
C THR A 282 2.60 9.07 36.13
N CYS A 283 3.02 8.51 34.99
CA CYS A 283 3.24 7.07 34.86
C CYS A 283 4.54 6.61 35.53
N LEU A 284 4.67 5.29 35.72
CA LEU A 284 5.93 4.71 36.18
C LEU A 284 7.07 5.06 35.21
N PRO A 285 8.27 5.41 35.72
CA PRO A 285 9.43 5.65 34.87
C PRO A 285 9.76 4.45 34.00
N VAL A 286 10.03 4.71 32.72
CA VAL A 286 10.28 3.70 31.71
C VAL A 286 11.57 2.93 32.01
N THR A 287 11.49 1.61 31.93
CA THR A 287 12.61 0.67 32.10
C THR A 287 12.74 -0.28 30.90
N PHE A 288 13.96 -0.72 30.57
CA PHE A 288 14.24 -1.75 29.56
C PHE A 288 15.55 -2.49 29.88
N GLU A 289 15.76 -3.64 29.24
CA GLU A 289 16.95 -4.47 29.38
C GLU A 289 17.85 -4.39 28.14
N LEU A 290 19.16 -4.30 28.39
CA LEU A 290 20.21 -4.40 27.39
C LEU A 290 20.81 -5.81 27.39
N LYS A 291 21.41 -6.22 26.26
CA LYS A 291 22.18 -7.47 26.14
C LYS A 291 23.50 -7.41 26.92
N SER A 292 24.01 -6.21 27.12
CA SER A 292 25.28 -5.92 27.79
C SER A 292 25.19 -4.55 28.43
N ASP A 293 25.68 -4.44 29.66
CA ASP A 293 25.77 -3.18 30.41
C ASP A 293 27.11 -2.46 30.16
N ILE A 294 27.95 -2.97 29.25
CA ILE A 294 29.22 -2.35 28.87
C ILE A 294 28.93 -1.02 28.14
N PRO A 295 29.46 0.12 28.64
CA PRO A 295 29.23 1.42 28.03
C PRO A 295 29.71 1.53 26.59
N ILE A 296 28.87 2.10 25.73
CA ILE A 296 29.21 2.41 24.34
C ILE A 296 29.64 3.87 24.26
N TRP A 297 30.88 4.10 23.80
CA TRP A 297 31.38 5.43 23.46
C TRP A 297 31.53 5.60 21.95
N ARG A 298 30.68 6.44 21.37
CA ARG A 298 30.78 6.92 19.98
C ARG A 298 31.07 8.41 20.01
N PRO A 299 32.14 8.89 19.35
CA PRO A 299 32.47 10.31 19.36
C PRO A 299 31.40 11.14 18.66
N GLN A 300 31.20 12.37 19.12
CA GLN A 300 30.30 13.34 18.50
C GLN A 300 30.77 13.67 17.07
N TYR A 301 29.85 13.67 16.11
CA TYR A 301 30.15 14.10 14.75
C TYR A 301 30.47 15.59 14.71
N ARG A 302 31.38 15.99 13.83
CA ARG A 302 31.66 17.41 13.57
C ARG A 302 30.44 18.05 12.92
N HIS A 303 29.94 19.13 13.51
CA HIS A 303 28.87 19.94 12.96
C HIS A 303 29.46 21.14 12.21
N SER A 304 28.72 21.66 11.24
CA SER A 304 29.02 22.99 10.71
C SER A 304 28.53 24.06 11.70
N PRO A 305 29.14 25.25 11.77
CA PRO A 305 28.72 26.30 12.70
C PRO A 305 27.23 26.65 12.58
N GLN A 306 26.72 26.73 11.33
CA GLN A 306 25.32 27.01 11.05
C GLN A 306 24.39 25.91 11.59
N ALA A 307 24.75 24.64 11.38
CA ALA A 307 23.95 23.51 11.82
C ALA A 307 23.96 23.35 13.35
N GLU A 308 25.09 23.65 13.99
CA GLU A 308 25.26 23.64 15.44
C GLU A 308 24.47 24.75 16.13
N GLU A 309 24.45 25.96 15.54
CA GLU A 309 23.59 27.07 15.99
C GLU A 309 22.11 26.75 15.78
N GLY A 310 21.77 26.11 14.66
CA GLY A 310 20.40 25.73 14.32
C GLY A 310 19.74 24.76 15.33
N ILE A 311 20.53 24.00 16.10
CA ILE A 311 20.01 23.11 17.17
C ILE A 311 20.24 23.64 18.59
N ALA A 312 20.91 24.79 18.74
CA ALA A 312 21.23 25.39 20.03
C ALA A 312 19.97 25.72 20.83
N GLU A 313 19.03 26.44 20.20
CA GLU A 313 17.75 26.84 20.82
C GLU A 313 16.95 25.61 21.31
N THR A 314 16.95 24.53 20.52
CA THR A 314 16.26 23.28 20.92
C THR A 314 16.94 22.63 22.12
N THR A 315 18.26 22.54 22.10
CA THR A 315 19.04 21.88 23.17
C THR A 315 18.93 22.66 24.47
N GLU A 316 19.08 23.99 24.43
CA GLU A 316 18.94 24.88 25.58
C GLU A 316 17.50 24.89 26.12
N GLY A 317 16.50 24.88 25.24
CA GLY A 317 15.09 24.76 25.62
C GLY A 317 14.79 23.46 26.37
N LEU A 318 15.28 22.32 25.85
CA LEU A 318 15.10 21.02 26.50
C LEU A 318 15.87 20.90 27.83
N LEU A 319 17.03 21.55 27.94
CA LEU A 319 17.79 21.63 29.20
C LEU A 319 17.04 22.46 30.25
N LYS A 320 16.49 23.61 29.86
CA LYS A 320 15.72 24.49 30.76
C LYS A 320 14.47 23.83 31.32
N VAL A 321 13.78 23.02 30.52
CA VAL A 321 12.56 22.30 30.94
C VAL A 321 12.89 20.95 31.64
N GLY A 322 14.17 20.60 31.72
CA GLY A 322 14.64 19.41 32.44
C GLY A 322 14.40 18.09 31.71
N VAL A 323 14.19 18.13 30.38
CA VAL A 323 14.24 16.93 29.51
C VAL A 323 15.67 16.43 29.36
N LEU A 324 16.61 17.38 29.30
CA LEU A 324 18.04 17.14 29.33
C LEU A 324 18.61 17.57 30.68
N GLU A 325 19.68 16.90 31.11
CA GLU A 325 20.49 17.31 32.25
C GLU A 325 21.98 17.08 31.97
N PRO A 326 22.89 17.84 32.61
CA PRO A 326 24.32 17.59 32.51
C PRO A 326 24.71 16.17 32.96
N SER A 327 25.68 15.57 32.28
CA SER A 327 26.13 14.20 32.51
C SER A 327 27.66 14.10 32.56
N THR A 328 28.16 13.06 33.23
CA THR A 328 29.57 12.62 33.20
C THR A 328 29.64 11.10 33.02
N SER A 329 28.80 10.60 32.11
CA SER A 329 28.58 9.18 31.84
C SER A 329 29.69 8.60 30.96
N GLN A 330 29.98 7.30 31.16
CA GLN A 330 30.85 6.52 30.29
C GLN A 330 30.20 6.15 28.94
N TRP A 331 28.90 6.43 28.79
CA TRP A 331 28.18 6.27 27.53
C TRP A 331 28.23 7.57 26.71
N ASN A 332 28.35 7.45 25.40
CA ASN A 332 28.18 8.59 24.50
C ASN A 332 27.70 8.12 23.12
N THR A 333 26.67 8.76 22.59
CA THR A 333 26.21 8.56 21.20
C THR A 333 25.98 9.90 20.51
N PRO A 334 26.28 10.02 19.20
CA PRO A 334 26.32 11.32 18.55
C PRO A 334 24.93 11.84 18.19
N ILE A 335 24.77 13.16 18.19
CA ILE A 335 23.62 13.86 17.62
C ILE A 335 23.94 14.44 16.23
N LEU A 336 22.91 14.59 15.41
CA LEU A 336 22.96 15.05 14.03
C LEU A 336 21.95 16.20 13.83
N PRO A 337 22.38 17.40 13.42
CA PRO A 337 21.49 18.42 12.92
C PRO A 337 20.96 17.99 11.54
N VAL A 338 19.65 17.90 11.40
CA VAL A 338 18.97 17.57 10.14
C VAL A 338 18.22 18.81 9.68
N GLU A 339 18.60 19.37 8.54
CA GLU A 339 17.89 20.52 7.98
C GLU A 339 16.50 20.08 7.49
N LYS A 340 15.47 20.82 7.91
CA LYS A 340 14.17 20.75 7.27
C LYS A 340 14.30 21.36 5.88
N HIS A 341 14.28 20.48 4.88
CA HIS A 341 14.63 20.76 3.49
C HIS A 341 14.06 22.10 2.98
N GLY A 342 14.96 22.99 2.54
CA GLY A 342 14.59 24.27 1.92
C GLY A 342 14.13 25.37 2.89
N THR A 343 14.22 25.16 4.21
CA THR A 343 13.77 26.14 5.20
C THR A 343 14.87 26.77 6.04
N GLY A 344 16.11 26.25 6.00
CA GLY A 344 17.22 26.70 6.85
C GLY A 344 17.04 26.41 8.34
N LYS A 345 15.94 25.76 8.76
CA LYS A 345 15.69 25.32 10.14
C LYS A 345 16.26 23.92 10.36
N TYR A 346 16.91 23.68 11.49
CA TYR A 346 17.51 22.39 11.83
C TYR A 346 16.71 21.68 12.93
N HIS A 347 16.63 20.35 12.84
CA HIS A 347 16.12 19.47 13.88
C HIS A 347 17.27 18.65 14.47
N MET A 348 17.29 18.49 15.79
CA MET A 348 18.24 17.60 16.46
C MET A 348 17.76 16.15 16.33
N ALA A 349 18.56 15.29 15.71
CA ALA A 349 18.34 13.84 15.64
C ALA A 349 19.42 13.10 16.44
N HIS A 350 19.03 12.24 17.37
CA HIS A 350 19.98 11.43 18.15
C HIS A 350 20.21 10.08 17.47
N ASP A 351 21.46 9.76 17.12
CA ASP A 351 21.79 8.48 16.50
C ASP A 351 21.87 7.35 17.54
N LEU A 352 20.73 6.74 17.80
CA LEU A 352 20.57 5.65 18.75
C LEU A 352 20.75 4.26 18.12
N ARG A 353 21.27 4.14 16.90
CA ARG A 353 21.43 2.83 16.21
C ARG A 353 22.29 1.86 17.01
N ALA A 354 23.37 2.35 17.63
CA ALA A 354 24.26 1.52 18.44
C ALA A 354 23.56 0.97 19.70
N ILE A 355 22.73 1.79 20.35
CA ILE A 355 21.93 1.40 21.51
C ILE A 355 20.82 0.43 21.10
N ASN A 356 20.13 0.71 19.99
CA ASN A 356 19.06 -0.14 19.47
C ASN A 356 19.56 -1.56 19.12
N ALA A 357 20.82 -1.72 18.68
CA ALA A 357 21.40 -3.02 18.32
C ALA A 357 21.61 -3.95 19.55
N ILE A 358 21.84 -3.37 20.72
CA ILE A 358 22.10 -4.10 21.96
C ILE A 358 20.85 -4.28 22.83
N LEU A 359 19.66 -3.95 22.34
CA LEU A 359 18.41 -4.17 23.08
C LEU A 359 18.11 -5.66 23.27
N LYS A 360 17.74 -6.04 24.50
CA LYS A 360 17.23 -7.37 24.83
C LYS A 360 15.69 -7.37 24.91
N THR A 361 15.10 -6.30 25.42
CA THR A 361 13.65 -6.11 25.42
C THR A 361 13.10 -6.09 23.99
N LYS A 362 12.07 -6.91 23.72
CA LYS A 362 11.40 -6.96 22.41
C LYS A 362 10.56 -5.70 22.21
N THR A 363 10.53 -5.21 20.97
CA THR A 363 9.65 -4.10 20.58
C THR A 363 8.18 -4.51 20.72
N VAL A 364 7.37 -3.62 21.29
CA VAL A 364 5.92 -3.76 21.30
C VAL A 364 5.41 -3.33 19.92
N PRO A 365 4.65 -4.18 19.20
CA PRO A 365 4.15 -3.83 17.88
C PRO A 365 3.13 -2.70 17.99
N VAL A 366 3.33 -1.64 17.19
CA VAL A 366 2.33 -0.60 16.96
C VAL A 366 1.36 -1.11 15.88
N PRO A 367 0.04 -0.98 16.05
CA PRO A 367 -0.92 -1.35 15.02
C PRO A 367 -0.60 -0.65 13.70
N ASN A 368 -0.84 -1.30 12.56
CA ASN A 368 -0.67 -0.65 11.26
C ASN A 368 -1.68 0.53 11.12
N PRO A 369 -1.29 1.71 10.56
CA PRO A 369 -2.22 2.81 10.28
C PRO A 369 -3.53 2.37 9.61
N PHE A 370 -3.42 1.42 8.68
CA PHE A 370 -4.56 0.86 7.97
C PHE A 370 -5.54 0.14 8.89
N THR A 371 -5.04 -0.57 9.90
CA THR A 371 -5.86 -1.29 10.90
C THR A 371 -6.47 -0.34 11.94
N ALA A 372 -5.87 0.83 12.18
CA ALA A 372 -6.44 1.82 13.08
C ALA A 372 -7.76 2.38 12.51
N LEU A 373 -7.76 2.70 11.21
CA LEU A 373 -8.92 3.24 10.49
C LEU A 373 -10.03 2.21 10.27
N THR A 374 -9.74 0.89 10.30
CA THR A 374 -10.79 -0.13 10.18
C THR A 374 -11.67 -0.25 11.42
N ASN A 375 -11.33 0.37 12.55
CA ASN A 375 -12.23 0.42 13.70
C ASN A 375 -13.37 1.45 13.54
N LEU A 376 -13.33 2.29 12.50
CA LEU A 376 -14.39 3.24 12.22
C LEU A 376 -15.64 2.49 11.74
N SER A 377 -16.80 2.93 12.23
CA SER A 377 -18.08 2.37 11.85
C SER A 377 -18.77 3.26 10.82
N PRO A 378 -19.54 2.71 9.86
CA PRO A 378 -20.20 3.51 8.83
C PRO A 378 -21.19 4.56 9.37
N ASP A 379 -21.76 4.37 10.56
CA ASP A 379 -22.69 5.31 11.18
C ASP A 379 -22.04 6.63 11.66
N GLN A 380 -20.70 6.68 11.69
CA GLN A 380 -19.95 7.84 12.12
C GLN A 380 -19.94 8.94 11.05
N ARG A 381 -20.26 10.16 11.48
CA ARG A 381 -20.40 11.34 10.61
C ARG A 381 -19.49 12.49 11.02
N TRP A 382 -19.13 12.56 12.30
CA TRP A 382 -18.39 13.66 12.90
C TRP A 382 -17.10 13.17 13.51
N PHE A 383 -16.01 13.90 13.27
CA PHE A 383 -14.66 13.48 13.60
C PHE A 383 -13.89 14.59 14.32
N THR A 384 -13.02 14.21 15.24
CA THR A 384 -12.03 15.10 15.85
C THR A 384 -10.65 14.46 15.75
N CYS A 385 -9.64 15.18 15.26
CA CYS A 385 -8.24 14.75 15.32
C CYS A 385 -7.47 15.56 16.37
N ILE A 386 -6.72 14.87 17.22
CA ILE A 386 -5.88 15.44 18.27
C ILE A 386 -4.43 14.98 18.05
N ASP A 387 -3.50 15.92 17.93
CA ASP A 387 -2.06 15.68 17.79
C ASP A 387 -1.38 16.01 19.13
N LEU A 388 -0.70 15.02 19.72
CA LEU A 388 0.04 15.19 20.97
C LEU A 388 1.41 15.83 20.71
N ALA A 389 1.66 16.98 21.34
CA ALA A 389 2.91 17.71 21.18
C ALA A 389 4.03 17.05 22.00
N ASN A 390 5.20 16.88 21.38
CA ASN A 390 6.41 16.34 22.02
C ASN A 390 6.16 15.02 22.79
N ALA A 391 5.31 14.17 22.23
CA ALA A 391 4.78 12.95 22.83
C ALA A 391 5.80 12.13 23.65
N PHE A 392 6.95 11.73 23.08
CA PHE A 392 7.89 10.87 23.82
C PHE A 392 8.51 11.57 25.04
N PHE A 393 8.75 12.88 24.99
CA PHE A 393 9.37 13.61 26.09
C PHE A 393 8.47 13.74 27.32
N CYS A 394 7.18 13.38 27.23
CA CYS A 394 6.31 13.38 28.41
C CYS A 394 6.52 12.17 29.32
N LEU A 395 7.22 11.12 28.86
CA LEU A 395 7.45 9.91 29.64
C LEU A 395 8.77 9.99 30.42
N PRO A 396 8.75 9.84 31.76
CA PRO A 396 9.97 9.78 32.56
C PRO A 396 10.81 8.53 32.25
N LEU A 397 12.13 8.68 32.17
CA LEU A 397 13.07 7.55 32.18
C LEU A 397 13.51 7.23 33.61
N HIS A 398 13.62 5.93 33.90
CA HIS A 398 14.20 5.48 35.15
C HIS A 398 15.66 5.93 35.30
N HIS A 399 16.05 6.37 36.50
CA HIS A 399 17.35 6.99 36.76
C HIS A 399 18.53 6.11 36.33
N SER A 400 18.45 4.78 36.51
CA SER A 400 19.51 3.84 36.15
C SER A 400 19.78 3.74 34.64
N LEU A 401 18.86 4.20 33.79
CA LEU A 401 18.95 4.08 32.32
C LEU A 401 19.23 5.41 31.62
N ARG A 402 19.24 6.53 32.35
CA ARG A 402 19.48 7.87 31.77
C ARG A 402 20.86 7.96 31.12
N ASP A 403 21.85 7.35 31.76
CA ASP A 403 23.24 7.37 31.30
C ASP A 403 23.40 6.76 29.91
N VAL A 404 22.60 5.74 29.56
CA VAL A 404 22.61 5.08 28.24
C VAL A 404 22.38 6.08 27.10
N PHE A 405 21.59 7.12 27.33
CA PHE A 405 21.24 8.13 26.33
C PHE A 405 22.10 9.40 26.43
N SER A 406 23.32 9.29 26.94
CA SER A 406 24.25 10.42 26.99
C SER A 406 24.80 10.78 25.60
N PHE A 407 24.99 12.06 25.35
CA PHE A 407 25.59 12.62 24.14
C PHE A 407 26.42 13.87 24.47
N SER A 408 27.29 14.27 23.54
CA SER A 408 28.16 15.45 23.71
C SER A 408 27.72 16.57 22.78
N TYR A 409 27.68 17.80 23.27
CA TYR A 409 27.32 19.02 22.53
C TYR A 409 28.12 20.22 23.06
N ARG A 410 28.75 21.01 22.18
CA ARG A 410 29.58 22.19 22.55
C ARG A 410 30.58 21.95 23.68
N GLY A 411 31.20 20.76 23.72
CA GLY A 411 32.19 20.40 24.75
C GLY A 411 31.60 20.01 26.12
N GLN A 412 30.27 19.98 26.26
CA GLN A 412 29.56 19.47 27.43
C GLN A 412 28.88 18.14 27.10
N GLN A 413 28.78 17.24 28.09
CA GLN A 413 27.99 16.03 27.97
C GLN A 413 26.62 16.21 28.64
N LEU A 414 25.56 15.81 27.93
CA LEU A 414 24.17 15.88 28.35
C LEU A 414 23.55 14.48 28.29
N ARG A 415 22.53 14.21 29.10
CA ARG A 415 21.73 12.98 29.07
C ARG A 415 20.25 13.27 29.16
N TYR A 416 19.42 12.34 28.68
CA TYR A 416 17.98 12.45 28.76
C TYR A 416 17.42 11.99 30.11
N THR A 417 16.49 12.75 30.67
CA THR A 417 15.65 12.35 31.81
C THR A 417 14.30 11.78 31.37
N ARG A 418 13.96 11.97 30.08
CA ARG A 418 12.72 11.55 29.43
C ARG A 418 12.99 10.63 28.25
N LEU A 419 11.98 9.91 27.81
CA LEU A 419 12.12 8.95 26.72
C LEU A 419 12.54 9.65 25.41
N PRO A 420 13.72 9.34 24.82
CA PRO A 420 14.22 10.08 23.67
C PRO A 420 13.53 9.68 22.35
N GLN A 421 13.57 10.61 21.40
CA GLN A 421 13.21 10.36 20.00
C GLN A 421 14.31 9.51 19.32
N GLY A 422 13.91 8.59 18.42
CA GLY A 422 14.84 7.70 17.70
C GLY A 422 15.16 6.38 18.41
N PHE A 423 14.70 6.18 19.64
CA PHE A 423 14.85 4.93 20.37
C PHE A 423 13.80 3.90 19.91
N ALA A 424 14.23 2.66 19.65
CA ALA A 424 13.40 1.65 19.00
C ALA A 424 12.15 1.26 19.81
N LEU A 425 12.19 1.35 21.15
CA LEU A 425 11.04 1.04 22.00
C LEU A 425 10.10 2.24 22.21
N SER A 426 10.53 3.47 21.88
CA SER A 426 9.76 4.69 22.20
C SER A 426 8.31 4.67 21.69
N PRO A 427 8.05 4.34 20.41
CA PRO A 427 6.67 4.33 19.89
C PRO A 427 5.78 3.30 20.59
N GLY A 428 6.31 2.10 20.85
CA GLY A 428 5.55 1.01 21.49
C GLY A 428 5.22 1.30 22.94
N ILE A 429 6.20 1.78 23.71
CA ILE A 429 6.03 2.15 25.13
C ILE A 429 5.06 3.32 25.24
N PHE A 430 5.23 4.36 24.41
CA PHE A 430 4.33 5.51 24.40
C PHE A 430 2.89 5.11 24.11
N ASN A 431 2.69 4.31 23.06
CA ASN A 431 1.35 3.85 22.69
C ASN A 431 0.69 3.04 23.82
N GLN A 432 1.45 2.23 24.56
CA GLN A 432 0.94 1.47 25.71
C GLN A 432 0.54 2.39 26.87
N VAL A 433 1.40 3.34 27.25
CA VAL A 433 1.12 4.29 28.35
C VAL A 433 -0.09 5.17 28.01
N LEU A 434 -0.17 5.66 26.77
CA LEU A 434 -1.30 6.45 26.33
C LEU A 434 -2.59 5.62 26.34
N LYS A 435 -2.54 4.36 25.90
CA LYS A 435 -3.70 3.46 25.94
C LYS A 435 -4.20 3.24 27.37
N GLN A 436 -3.29 2.98 28.32
CA GLN A 436 -3.63 2.84 29.75
C GLN A 436 -4.19 4.14 30.35
N THR A 437 -3.70 5.30 29.88
CA THR A 437 -4.20 6.60 30.33
C THR A 437 -5.63 6.85 29.88
N LEU A 438 -5.96 6.43 28.66
CA LEU A 438 -7.25 6.66 28.01
C LEU A 438 -8.29 5.56 28.29
N GLU A 439 -7.88 4.38 28.80
CA GLU A 439 -8.76 3.27 29.17
C GLU A 439 -9.92 3.66 30.12
N PRO A 440 -9.74 4.56 31.11
CA PRO A 440 -10.83 5.01 31.97
C PRO A 440 -11.84 5.93 31.28
N CYS A 441 -11.56 6.45 30.08
CA CYS A 441 -12.46 7.34 29.37
C CYS A 441 -13.64 6.52 28.79
N VAL A 442 -14.78 6.51 29.49
CA VAL A 442 -16.01 5.91 28.98
C VAL A 442 -16.54 6.75 27.82
N MET A 443 -16.45 6.21 26.60
CA MET A 443 -17.01 6.85 25.41
C MET A 443 -18.54 6.71 25.41
N LEU A 444 -19.24 7.75 24.93
CA LEU A 444 -20.68 7.69 24.69
C LEU A 444 -21.02 6.58 23.68
N ALA A 445 -22.22 6.01 23.76
CA ALA A 445 -22.67 4.98 22.84
C ALA A 445 -22.53 5.44 21.38
N GLY A 446 -21.90 4.62 20.53
CA GLY A 446 -21.63 4.93 19.12
C GLY A 446 -20.38 5.77 18.85
N CYS A 447 -19.69 6.29 19.87
CA CYS A 447 -18.42 6.97 19.70
C CYS A 447 -17.26 5.97 19.66
N THR A 448 -16.28 6.20 18.78
CA THR A 448 -15.05 5.40 18.69
C THR A 448 -13.83 6.30 18.84
N LEU A 449 -12.90 5.87 19.69
CA LEU A 449 -11.58 6.46 19.82
C LEU A 449 -10.55 5.56 19.13
N VAL A 450 -9.93 6.07 18.08
CA VAL A 450 -8.85 5.44 17.36
C VAL A 450 -7.54 6.09 17.79
N GLN A 451 -6.63 5.27 18.30
CA GLN A 451 -5.30 5.71 18.73
C GLN A 451 -4.23 5.16 17.79
N TYR A 452 -3.33 6.03 17.33
CA TYR A 452 -2.13 5.67 16.61
C TYR A 452 -0.94 6.48 17.13
N VAL A 453 -0.17 5.90 18.04
CA VAL A 453 0.98 6.57 18.68
C VAL A 453 0.54 7.91 19.28
N ASP A 454 0.93 9.04 18.70
CA ASP A 454 0.67 10.43 19.10
C ASP A 454 -0.57 11.05 18.44
N ASP A 455 -1.13 10.40 17.42
CA ASP A 455 -2.33 10.82 16.71
C ASP A 455 -3.57 10.12 17.29
N LEU A 456 -4.56 10.91 17.72
CA LEU A 456 -5.88 10.42 18.16
C LEU A 456 -6.97 10.88 17.21
N LEU A 457 -7.89 9.98 16.88
CA LEU A 457 -9.11 10.27 16.12
C LEU A 457 -10.32 9.84 16.93
N ILE A 458 -11.24 10.77 17.16
CA ILE A 458 -12.55 10.51 17.75
C ILE A 458 -13.56 10.57 16.64
N ALA A 459 -14.40 9.55 16.53
CA ALA A 459 -15.45 9.44 15.53
C ALA A 459 -16.81 9.20 16.21
N ALA A 460 -17.84 9.92 15.80
CA ALA A 460 -19.16 9.90 16.43
C ALA A 460 -20.30 10.08 15.41
N PRO A 461 -21.52 9.62 15.73
CA PRO A 461 -22.68 9.75 14.85
C PRO A 461 -23.23 11.18 14.78
N THR A 462 -23.10 11.98 15.85
CA THR A 462 -23.58 13.37 15.94
C THR A 462 -22.48 14.33 16.37
N ALA A 463 -22.64 15.62 16.03
CA ALA A 463 -21.69 16.66 16.38
C ALA A 463 -21.56 16.81 17.91
N ASP A 464 -22.68 16.81 18.63
CA ASP A 464 -22.69 16.90 20.09
C ASP A 464 -21.98 15.72 20.76
N ALA A 465 -22.23 14.50 20.30
CA ALA A 465 -21.56 13.31 20.84
C ALA A 465 -20.05 13.37 20.58
N CYS A 466 -19.63 13.84 19.40
CA CYS A 466 -18.23 14.08 19.07
C CYS A 466 -17.62 15.10 20.03
N PHE A 467 -18.30 16.24 20.25
CA PHE A 467 -17.84 17.30 21.13
C PHE A 467 -17.65 16.82 22.58
N GLN A 468 -18.65 16.13 23.14
CA GLN A 468 -18.59 15.61 24.50
C GLN A 468 -17.48 14.56 24.68
N ALA A 469 -17.33 13.65 23.71
CA ALA A 469 -16.24 12.69 23.69
C ALA A 469 -14.87 13.39 23.64
N THR A 470 -14.73 14.41 22.79
CA THR A 470 -13.49 15.21 22.70
C THR A 470 -13.17 15.91 24.02
N MET A 471 -14.15 16.55 24.67
CA MET A 471 -13.90 17.21 25.95
C MET A 471 -13.48 16.21 27.03
N THR A 472 -14.07 15.02 27.04
CA THR A 472 -13.69 13.93 27.96
C THR A 472 -12.23 13.52 27.75
N VAL A 473 -11.83 13.29 26.49
CA VAL A 473 -10.46 12.90 26.15
C VAL A 473 -9.46 14.03 26.47
N LEU A 474 -9.76 15.28 26.11
CA LEU A 474 -8.86 16.41 26.37
C LEU A 474 -8.67 16.68 27.86
N ARG A 475 -9.73 16.56 28.68
CA ARG A 475 -9.59 16.67 30.15
C ARG A 475 -8.69 15.56 30.70
N ARG A 476 -8.88 14.32 30.25
CA ARG A 476 -8.05 13.20 30.68
C ARG A 476 -6.58 13.40 30.32
N LEU A 477 -6.31 13.87 29.10
CA LEU A 477 -4.95 14.21 28.66
C LEU A 477 -4.32 15.29 29.54
N ALA A 478 -5.10 16.32 29.90
CA ALA A 478 -4.63 17.39 30.79
C ALA A 478 -4.30 16.87 32.19
N GLU A 479 -5.18 16.06 32.79
CA GLU A 479 -4.97 15.44 34.11
C GLU A 479 -3.73 14.55 34.13
N ALA A 480 -3.51 13.80 33.06
CA ALA A 480 -2.37 12.91 32.92
C ALA A 480 -1.08 13.63 32.51
N GLY A 481 -1.11 14.96 32.31
CA GLY A 481 0.07 15.77 32.02
C GLY A 481 0.57 15.71 30.58
N PHE A 482 -0.27 15.29 29.62
CA PHE A 482 0.03 15.37 28.19
C PHE A 482 -0.18 16.78 27.65
N LYS A 483 0.52 17.09 26.56
CA LYS A 483 0.39 18.36 25.83
C LYS A 483 -0.23 18.11 24.46
N VAL A 484 -1.11 19.01 24.03
CA VAL A 484 -1.80 18.96 22.73
C VAL A 484 -1.39 20.15 21.88
N SER A 485 -1.18 19.91 20.58
CA SER A 485 -0.96 20.97 19.60
C SER A 485 -2.28 21.63 19.22
N LYS A 486 -2.52 22.85 19.71
CA LYS A 486 -3.76 23.59 19.44
C LYS A 486 -3.92 23.94 17.95
N ASP A 487 -2.83 24.25 17.26
CA ASP A 487 -2.85 24.65 15.85
C ASP A 487 -3.13 23.48 14.89
N LYS A 488 -2.92 22.24 15.34
CA LYS A 488 -3.20 21.04 14.55
C LYS A 488 -4.51 20.35 14.94
N LEU A 489 -5.14 20.77 16.04
CA LEU A 489 -6.40 20.21 16.52
C LEU A 489 -7.50 20.43 15.48
N GLN A 490 -8.13 19.36 14.99
CA GLN A 490 -9.29 19.44 14.10
C GLN A 490 -10.53 19.01 14.87
N LEU A 491 -11.42 19.94 15.21
CA LEU A 491 -12.48 19.72 16.19
C LEU A 491 -13.87 19.59 15.56
N VAL A 492 -14.52 18.45 15.81
CA VAL A 492 -15.93 18.15 15.46
C VAL A 492 -16.26 18.55 14.03
N ARG A 493 -15.71 17.82 13.06
CA ARG A 493 -15.84 18.11 11.63
C ARG A 493 -16.43 16.93 10.88
N PRO A 494 -17.15 17.16 9.77
CA PRO A 494 -17.60 16.07 8.90
C PRO A 494 -16.44 15.44 8.11
N GLN A 495 -15.31 16.14 8.02
CA GLN A 495 -14.11 15.73 7.29
C GLN A 495 -12.86 16.15 8.06
N VAL A 496 -11.94 15.21 8.27
CA VAL A 496 -10.66 15.46 8.95
C VAL A 496 -9.50 14.79 8.23
N THR A 497 -8.30 15.32 8.43
CA THR A 497 -7.04 14.66 8.04
C THR A 497 -6.51 13.83 9.21
N PHE A 498 -6.29 12.54 8.99
CA PHE A 498 -5.72 11.62 9.98
C PHE A 498 -4.76 10.63 9.29
N LEU A 499 -3.54 10.45 9.82
CA LEU A 499 -2.51 9.55 9.27
C LEU A 499 -2.25 9.72 7.76
N GLY A 500 -2.23 10.98 7.29
CA GLY A 500 -2.02 11.32 5.89
C GLY A 500 -3.18 10.94 4.96
N ARG A 501 -4.38 10.75 5.50
CA ARG A 501 -5.61 10.42 4.77
C ARG A 501 -6.73 11.38 5.14
N GLU A 502 -7.68 11.50 4.23
CA GLU A 502 -8.89 12.26 4.46
C GLU A 502 -10.01 11.31 4.90
N VAL A 503 -10.51 11.50 6.13
CA VAL A 503 -11.59 10.71 6.70
C VAL A 503 -12.88 11.51 6.58
N LYS A 504 -13.91 10.88 6.00
CA LYS A 504 -15.25 11.43 5.78
C LYS A 504 -16.29 10.38 6.16
N GLN A 505 -17.55 10.79 6.26
CA GLN A 505 -18.65 9.84 6.43
C GLN A 505 -18.61 8.76 5.32
N HIS A 506 -18.60 7.49 5.73
CA HIS A 506 -18.53 6.30 4.89
C HIS A 506 -17.26 6.12 4.03
N MET A 507 -16.30 7.06 4.02
CA MET A 507 -15.21 7.06 3.05
C MET A 507 -13.86 7.48 3.66
N VAL A 508 -12.78 6.87 3.16
CA VAL A 508 -11.39 7.22 3.47
C VAL A 508 -10.64 7.47 2.15
N GLY A 509 -10.30 8.74 1.94
CA GLY A 509 -9.71 9.26 0.71
C GLY A 509 -8.22 9.61 0.82
N MET A 510 -7.62 9.85 -0.35
CA MET A 510 -6.31 10.51 -0.46
C MET A 510 -6.47 12.01 -0.24
N MET A 511 -5.56 12.62 0.53
CA MET A 511 -5.52 14.07 0.73
C MET A 511 -5.37 14.81 -0.60
N ALA A 512 -6.03 15.97 -0.73
CA ALA A 512 -5.88 16.84 -1.89
C ALA A 512 -4.42 17.22 -2.16
N ALA A 513 -3.64 17.55 -1.12
CA ALA A 513 -2.22 17.85 -1.25
C ALA A 513 -1.39 16.68 -1.80
N HIS A 514 -1.72 15.44 -1.41
CA HIS A 514 -1.04 14.24 -1.91
C HIS A 514 -1.42 13.95 -3.38
N ARG A 515 -2.69 14.13 -3.74
CA ARG A 515 -3.15 14.05 -5.15
C ARG A 515 -2.44 15.08 -6.01
N SER A 516 -2.34 16.32 -5.54
CA SER A 516 -1.62 17.40 -6.22
C SER A 516 -0.13 17.09 -6.37
N ALA A 517 0.53 16.60 -5.32
CA ALA A 517 1.94 16.23 -5.37
C ALA A 517 2.23 15.13 -6.39
N ILE A 518 1.33 14.16 -6.57
CA ILE A 518 1.45 13.15 -7.63
C ILE A 518 1.28 13.79 -9.00
N LEU A 519 0.28 14.66 -9.18
CA LEU A 519 -0.05 15.30 -10.45
C LEU A 519 1.02 16.29 -10.92
N SER A 520 1.61 17.06 -10.00
CA SER A 520 2.67 18.03 -10.28
C SER A 520 4.08 17.42 -10.32
N HIS A 521 4.24 16.16 -9.91
CA HIS A 521 5.56 15.53 -9.88
C HIS A 521 6.22 15.59 -11.27
N PRO A 522 7.44 16.15 -11.40
CA PRO A 522 8.14 16.23 -12.67
C PRO A 522 8.51 14.83 -13.16
N ARG A 523 8.78 14.70 -14.46
CA ARG A 523 9.25 13.44 -15.04
C ARG A 523 10.61 13.07 -14.42
N PRO A 524 10.74 11.88 -13.78
CA PRO A 524 12.02 11.45 -13.22
C PRO A 524 13.11 11.25 -14.28
N GLU A 525 14.27 11.88 -14.11
CA GLU A 525 15.43 11.70 -15.01
C GLU A 525 16.42 10.67 -14.48
N THR A 526 16.49 10.50 -13.15
CA THR A 526 17.44 9.60 -12.49
C THR A 526 16.75 8.42 -11.79
N VAL A 527 17.49 7.33 -11.56
CA VAL A 527 17.02 6.18 -10.77
C VAL A 527 16.51 6.62 -9.38
N LYS A 528 17.20 7.56 -8.72
CA LYS A 528 16.78 8.12 -7.42
C LYS A 528 15.41 8.76 -7.50
N GLU A 529 15.19 9.62 -8.49
CA GLU A 529 13.91 10.31 -8.70
C GLU A 529 12.80 9.31 -9.04
N MET A 530 13.10 8.29 -9.84
CA MET A 530 12.10 7.26 -10.19
C MET A 530 11.72 6.41 -8.98
N LEU A 531 12.68 6.03 -8.14
CA LEU A 531 12.38 5.35 -6.87
C LEU A 531 11.57 6.23 -5.91
N SER A 532 11.86 7.54 -5.87
CA SER A 532 11.06 8.51 -5.13
C SER A 532 9.62 8.57 -5.63
N PHE A 533 9.43 8.65 -6.95
CA PHE A 533 8.11 8.67 -7.59
C PHE A 533 7.32 7.36 -7.36
N LEU A 534 7.97 6.20 -7.51
CA LEU A 534 7.38 4.88 -7.25
C LEU A 534 7.03 4.69 -5.76
N GLY A 535 7.80 5.31 -4.86
CA GLY A 535 7.51 5.36 -3.42
C GLY A 535 6.27 6.21 -3.12
N LEU A 536 6.22 7.42 -3.69
CA LEU A 536 5.09 8.36 -3.56
C LEU A 536 3.77 7.74 -4.03
N THR A 537 3.78 7.19 -5.25
CA THR A 537 2.59 6.53 -5.85
C THR A 537 2.28 5.18 -5.19
N GLY A 538 3.30 4.48 -4.69
CA GLY A 538 3.17 3.18 -4.02
C GLY A 538 2.38 3.24 -2.71
N TYR A 539 2.41 4.38 -2.02
CA TYR A 539 1.58 4.64 -0.84
C TYR A 539 0.08 4.56 -1.15
N SER A 540 -0.30 4.95 -2.36
CA SER A 540 -1.70 5.05 -2.81
C SER A 540 -2.13 3.92 -3.73
N ARG A 541 -1.33 2.84 -3.83
CA ARG A 541 -1.59 1.69 -4.73
C ARG A 541 -2.96 1.01 -4.56
N GLN A 542 -3.58 1.15 -3.40
CA GLN A 542 -4.86 0.51 -3.08
C GLN A 542 -6.09 1.26 -3.63
N TYR A 543 -5.88 2.45 -4.19
CA TYR A 543 -6.92 3.30 -4.76
C TYR A 543 -7.11 3.07 -6.26
N ILE A 544 -6.22 2.31 -6.92
CA ILE A 544 -6.28 2.06 -8.35
C ILE A 544 -6.17 0.56 -8.68
N PRO A 545 -6.87 0.07 -9.71
CA PRO A 545 -6.70 -1.28 -10.22
C PRO A 545 -5.38 -1.45 -10.96
N ASP A 546 -4.85 -2.67 -10.95
CA ASP A 546 -3.62 -3.08 -11.68
C ASP A 546 -2.39 -2.17 -11.46
N TYR A 547 -2.17 -1.71 -10.23
CA TYR A 547 -1.02 -0.87 -9.90
C TYR A 547 0.33 -1.50 -10.31
N VAL A 548 0.47 -2.82 -10.17
CA VAL A 548 1.73 -3.51 -10.55
C VAL A 548 1.91 -3.48 -12.05
N GLY A 549 0.90 -3.85 -12.85
CA GLY A 549 0.96 -3.78 -14.31
C GLY A 549 1.32 -2.38 -14.79
N ARG A 550 0.61 -1.35 -14.29
CA ARG A 550 0.83 0.07 -14.63
C ARG A 550 2.22 0.59 -14.25
N THR A 551 2.88 0.01 -13.25
CA THR A 551 4.22 0.45 -12.81
C THR A 551 5.35 -0.43 -13.34
N ASN A 552 5.06 -1.56 -13.99
CA ASN A 552 6.09 -2.46 -14.50
C ASN A 552 7.03 -1.78 -15.52
N PRO A 553 6.55 -1.04 -16.54
CA PRO A 553 7.45 -0.37 -17.49
C PRO A 553 8.39 0.63 -16.81
N LEU A 554 7.91 1.35 -15.79
CA LEU A 554 8.72 2.28 -15.00
C LEU A 554 9.77 1.55 -14.13
N ARG A 555 9.38 0.40 -13.55
CA ARG A 555 10.29 -0.44 -12.76
C ARG A 555 11.37 -1.08 -13.63
N ASP A 556 11.06 -1.41 -14.87
CA ASP A 556 12.01 -2.02 -15.79
C ASP A 556 13.12 -1.04 -16.19
N LEU A 557 12.83 0.26 -16.32
CA LEU A 557 13.86 1.30 -16.49
C LEU A 557 14.88 1.31 -15.34
N VAL A 558 14.41 1.12 -14.11
CA VAL A 558 15.28 1.04 -12.92
C VAL A 558 16.08 -0.26 -12.92
N LYS A 559 15.48 -1.39 -13.30
CA LYS A 559 16.17 -2.69 -13.35
C LYS A 559 17.32 -2.71 -14.36
N GLN A 560 17.18 -2.01 -15.49
CA GLN A 560 18.22 -1.93 -16.52
C GLN A 560 19.54 -1.33 -15.99
N HIS A 561 19.46 -0.36 -15.08
CA HIS A 561 20.63 0.31 -14.50
C HIS A 561 21.03 -0.28 -13.13
N GLY A 562 20.11 -1.01 -12.49
CA GLY A 562 20.27 -1.57 -11.15
C GLY A 562 19.88 -0.57 -10.05
N MET A 563 19.23 -1.08 -9.00
CA MET A 563 18.68 -0.26 -7.91
C MET A 563 19.72 0.48 -7.06
N ARG A 564 21.02 0.21 -7.25
CA ARG A 564 22.11 0.80 -6.47
C ARG A 564 22.77 1.99 -7.16
N ASP A 565 22.66 2.10 -8.48
CA ASP A 565 23.15 3.27 -9.21
C ASP A 565 22.07 4.36 -9.23
N LEU A 566 21.98 5.09 -8.12
CA LEU A 566 20.95 6.11 -7.91
C LEU A 566 21.08 7.31 -8.88
N THR A 567 22.26 7.53 -9.44
CA THR A 567 22.59 8.66 -10.32
C THR A 567 22.45 8.34 -11.80
N ALA A 568 22.28 7.07 -12.16
CA ALA A 568 22.08 6.67 -13.55
C ALA A 568 20.88 7.40 -14.18
N LYS A 569 21.10 7.89 -15.40
CA LYS A 569 20.05 8.52 -16.22
C LYS A 569 19.15 7.47 -16.83
N LEU A 570 17.85 7.72 -16.82
CA LEU A 570 16.84 6.78 -17.30
C LEU A 570 16.60 6.93 -18.81
N ASN A 571 16.64 5.80 -19.52
CA ASN A 571 16.31 5.73 -20.94
C ASN A 571 14.80 5.55 -21.13
N TRP A 572 14.06 6.65 -21.12
CA TRP A 572 12.61 6.62 -21.26
C TRP A 572 12.14 6.06 -22.60
N THR A 573 11.18 5.14 -22.53
CA THR A 573 10.45 4.60 -23.68
C THR A 573 9.08 5.26 -23.79
N THR A 574 8.46 5.21 -24.98
CA THR A 574 7.09 5.70 -25.19
C THR A 574 6.09 5.01 -24.26
N GLU A 575 6.27 3.71 -24.03
CA GLU A 575 5.44 2.93 -23.10
C GLU A 575 5.60 3.42 -21.65
N ALA A 576 6.83 3.68 -21.20
CA ALA A 576 7.08 4.22 -19.87
C ALA A 576 6.47 5.63 -19.69
N GLU A 577 6.57 6.48 -20.71
CA GLU A 577 5.94 7.82 -20.71
C GLU A 577 4.42 7.74 -20.57
N GLN A 578 3.76 6.90 -21.37
CA GLN A 578 2.32 6.69 -21.29
C GLN A 578 1.89 6.11 -19.93
N CYS A 579 2.67 5.18 -19.37
CA CYS A 579 2.42 4.65 -18.04
C CYS A 579 2.58 5.72 -16.95
N PHE A 580 3.58 6.58 -17.05
CA PHE A 580 3.79 7.69 -16.12
C PHE A 580 2.61 8.66 -16.13
N ILE A 581 2.16 9.08 -17.31
CA ILE A 581 1.04 10.02 -17.47
C ILE A 581 -0.27 9.39 -16.99
N SER A 582 -0.58 8.16 -17.41
CA SER A 582 -1.82 7.48 -17.01
C SER A 582 -1.87 7.22 -15.51
N LEU A 583 -0.77 6.76 -14.90
CA LEU A 583 -0.69 6.55 -13.45
C LEU A 583 -0.98 7.82 -12.65
N LYS A 584 -0.45 8.97 -13.08
CA LYS A 584 -0.73 10.28 -12.45
C LYS A 584 -2.20 10.66 -12.57
N GLN A 585 -2.78 10.51 -13.76
CA GLN A 585 -4.19 10.80 -14.01
C GLN A 585 -5.12 9.89 -13.18
N ASP A 586 -4.85 8.58 -13.16
CA ASP A 586 -5.65 7.60 -12.43
C ASP A 586 -5.62 7.87 -10.92
N LEU A 587 -4.44 8.10 -10.34
CA LEU A 587 -4.30 8.38 -8.91
C LEU A 587 -4.94 9.74 -8.54
N SER A 588 -4.83 10.75 -9.40
CA SER A 588 -5.49 12.04 -9.14
C SER A 588 -7.02 11.92 -9.14
N ARG A 589 -7.58 11.09 -10.03
CA ARG A 589 -9.03 10.85 -10.18
C ARG A 589 -9.57 9.71 -9.31
N ALA A 590 -8.71 9.01 -8.57
CA ALA A 590 -9.10 7.81 -7.84
C ALA A 590 -10.21 8.11 -6.83
N VAL A 591 -11.25 7.28 -6.83
CA VAL A 591 -12.39 7.40 -5.91
C VAL A 591 -11.96 7.04 -4.49
N ASP A 592 -12.54 7.72 -3.50
CA ASP A 592 -12.31 7.39 -2.09
C ASP A 592 -12.85 5.98 -1.76
N LEU A 593 -12.15 5.26 -0.90
CA LEU A 593 -12.51 3.88 -0.54
C LEU A 593 -13.54 3.90 0.59
N ALA A 594 -14.49 2.97 0.57
CA ALA A 594 -15.49 2.85 1.61
C ALA A 594 -14.89 2.32 2.93
N VAL A 595 -15.49 2.71 4.05
CA VAL A 595 -15.21 2.13 5.38
C VAL A 595 -15.89 0.75 5.47
N PRO A 596 -15.22 -0.30 5.98
CA PRO A 596 -15.80 -1.64 6.08
C PRO A 596 -16.97 -1.69 7.08
N ASP A 597 -18.06 -2.37 6.71
CA ASP A 597 -19.17 -2.70 7.59
C ASP A 597 -19.09 -4.17 8.02
N TYR A 598 -18.65 -4.43 9.25
CA TYR A 598 -18.44 -5.80 9.74
C TYR A 598 -19.73 -6.61 9.94
N ASN A 599 -20.90 -5.98 9.84
CA ASN A 599 -22.19 -6.68 9.87
C ASN A 599 -22.57 -7.26 8.50
N ARG A 600 -21.71 -7.12 7.49
CA ARG A 600 -21.95 -7.59 6.13
C ARG A 600 -20.82 -8.50 5.65
N ASP A 601 -21.18 -9.42 4.79
CA ASP A 601 -20.22 -10.29 4.12
C ASP A 601 -19.26 -9.49 3.22
N PHE A 602 -18.01 -9.91 3.21
CA PHE A 602 -16.99 -9.38 2.32
C PHE A 602 -16.98 -10.18 1.02
N PHE A 603 -16.68 -9.50 -0.08
CA PHE A 603 -16.51 -10.10 -1.40
C PHE A 603 -15.13 -9.72 -1.95
N LEU A 604 -14.42 -10.70 -2.49
CA LEU A 604 -13.13 -10.51 -3.13
C LEU A 604 -13.17 -11.13 -4.52
N ASP A 605 -13.09 -10.28 -5.53
CA ASP A 605 -12.99 -10.67 -6.93
C ASP A 605 -11.50 -10.75 -7.29
N VAL A 606 -11.02 -11.87 -7.82
CA VAL A 606 -9.60 -12.08 -8.18
C VAL A 606 -9.47 -12.51 -9.64
N SER A 607 -8.49 -11.92 -10.32
CA SER A 607 -8.08 -12.30 -11.68
C SER A 607 -6.56 -12.28 -11.79
N GLU A 608 -6.00 -13.06 -12.71
CA GLU A 608 -4.57 -13.16 -12.97
C GLU A 608 -4.29 -12.78 -14.42
N THR A 609 -3.24 -12.01 -14.64
CA THR A 609 -2.82 -11.57 -15.98
C THR A 609 -1.30 -11.47 -16.04
N LYS A 610 -0.67 -12.34 -16.84
CA LYS A 610 0.76 -12.32 -17.16
C LYS A 610 1.68 -12.32 -15.91
N GLY A 611 1.35 -13.14 -14.91
CA GLY A 611 2.07 -13.26 -13.64
C GLY A 611 1.80 -12.12 -12.65
N VAL A 612 0.76 -11.33 -12.88
CA VAL A 612 0.25 -10.30 -11.96
C VAL A 612 -1.17 -10.66 -11.55
N VAL A 613 -1.41 -10.70 -10.24
CA VAL A 613 -2.70 -11.02 -9.67
C VAL A 613 -3.35 -9.75 -9.20
N ASN A 614 -4.51 -9.45 -9.76
CA ASN A 614 -5.33 -8.30 -9.44
C ASN A 614 -6.55 -8.74 -8.66
N GLY A 615 -6.96 -7.93 -7.69
CA GLY A 615 -8.13 -8.22 -6.89
C GLY A 615 -8.86 -6.98 -6.42
N ILE A 616 -10.16 -7.12 -6.20
CA ILE A 616 -11.05 -6.04 -5.76
C ILE A 616 -11.82 -6.54 -4.54
N LEU A 617 -11.56 -5.91 -3.39
CA LEU A 617 -12.31 -6.15 -2.17
C LEU A 617 -13.48 -5.17 -2.08
N PHE A 618 -14.69 -5.67 -1.88
CA PHE A 618 -15.91 -4.85 -1.81
C PHE A 618 -16.99 -5.46 -0.92
N GLN A 619 -18.01 -4.67 -0.61
CA GLN A 619 -19.24 -5.10 0.06
C GLN A 619 -20.48 -4.70 -0.75
N LYS A 620 -21.59 -5.42 -0.57
CA LYS A 620 -22.86 -5.13 -1.28
C LYS A 620 -23.75 -4.21 -0.41
N LYS A 621 -24.25 -3.12 -0.99
CA LYS A 621 -25.18 -2.19 -0.33
C LYS A 621 -26.17 -1.60 -1.33
N GLY A 622 -27.48 -1.80 -1.11
CA GLY A 622 -28.54 -1.17 -1.90
C GLY A 622 -28.49 -1.51 -3.40
N GLY A 623 -28.08 -2.72 -3.76
CA GLY A 623 -27.85 -3.13 -5.16
C GLY A 623 -26.51 -2.66 -5.75
N GLY A 624 -25.81 -1.72 -5.10
CA GLY A 624 -24.47 -1.25 -5.47
C GLY A 624 -23.33 -2.04 -4.80
N ARG A 625 -22.12 -1.86 -5.32
CA ARG A 625 -20.87 -2.43 -4.79
C ARG A 625 -20.02 -1.31 -4.18
N GLN A 626 -19.72 -1.41 -2.89
CA GLN A 626 -18.87 -0.45 -2.18
C GLN A 626 -17.43 -0.98 -2.13
N LEU A 627 -16.53 -0.28 -2.82
CA LEU A 627 -15.13 -0.68 -2.95
C LEU A 627 -14.37 -0.37 -1.65
N LEU A 628 -13.70 -1.37 -1.11
CA LEU A 628 -12.89 -1.26 0.11
C LEU A 628 -11.39 -1.17 -0.21
N MET A 629 -10.92 -1.92 -1.20
CA MET A 629 -9.50 -1.99 -1.54
C MET A 629 -9.26 -2.57 -2.93
N TYR A 630 -8.37 -1.95 -3.71
CA TYR A 630 -7.74 -2.58 -4.88
C TYR A 630 -6.44 -3.28 -4.50
N ILE A 631 -6.22 -4.44 -5.12
CA ILE A 631 -5.08 -5.31 -4.87
C ILE A 631 -4.40 -5.56 -6.20
N SER A 632 -3.09 -5.44 -6.20
CA SER A 632 -2.24 -5.86 -7.32
C SER A 632 -0.96 -6.46 -6.74
N VAL A 633 -0.61 -7.67 -7.17
CA VAL A 633 0.52 -8.45 -6.64
C VAL A 633 1.26 -9.13 -7.79
N CYS A 634 2.59 -9.02 -7.82
CA CYS A 634 3.39 -9.83 -8.73
C CYS A 634 3.69 -11.19 -8.10
N LEU A 635 3.61 -12.24 -8.90
CA LEU A 635 4.14 -13.55 -8.54
C LEU A 635 5.68 -13.50 -8.48
N ASP A 636 6.27 -14.26 -7.56
CA ASP A 636 7.72 -14.36 -7.44
C ASP A 636 8.33 -15.20 -8.58
N ASN A 637 9.66 -15.14 -8.74
CA ASN A 637 10.35 -15.85 -9.82
C ASN A 637 10.23 -17.38 -9.73
N MET A 638 9.87 -17.94 -8.58
CA MET A 638 9.62 -19.37 -8.41
C MET A 638 8.18 -19.70 -8.76
N GLU A 639 7.22 -18.88 -8.32
CA GLU A 639 5.81 -19.02 -8.60
C GLU A 639 5.53 -18.96 -10.09
N LYS A 640 6.17 -18.02 -10.81
CA LYS A 640 6.08 -17.88 -12.27
C LYS A 640 6.55 -19.11 -13.06
N ARG A 641 7.26 -20.05 -12.42
CA ARG A 641 7.73 -21.30 -13.07
C ARG A 641 6.71 -22.42 -13.00
N HIS A 642 5.70 -22.28 -12.16
CA HIS A 642 4.64 -23.27 -12.03
C HIS A 642 3.65 -23.15 -13.20
N PRO A 643 2.82 -24.19 -13.46
CA PRO A 643 1.71 -24.10 -14.41
C PRO A 643 0.75 -22.93 -14.12
N THR A 644 0.01 -22.47 -15.13
CA THR A 644 -0.92 -21.32 -15.06
C THR A 644 -1.94 -21.43 -13.91
N CYS A 645 -2.62 -22.57 -13.78
CA CYS A 645 -3.57 -22.78 -12.69
C CYS A 645 -2.91 -22.76 -11.30
N THR A 646 -1.66 -23.23 -11.22
CA THR A 646 -0.88 -23.20 -9.97
C THR A 646 -0.50 -21.77 -9.60
N GLN A 647 -0.10 -20.98 -10.61
CA GLN A 647 0.17 -19.55 -10.49
C GLN A 647 -1.05 -18.80 -9.98
N HIS A 648 -2.23 -19.08 -10.55
CA HIS A 648 -3.49 -18.46 -10.16
C HIS A 648 -3.84 -18.75 -8.69
N VAL A 649 -3.74 -20.00 -8.25
CA VAL A 649 -4.01 -20.38 -6.86
C VAL A 649 -3.04 -19.70 -5.88
N ALA A 650 -1.75 -19.66 -6.21
CA ALA A 650 -0.76 -18.91 -5.42
C ALA A 650 -1.11 -17.42 -5.36
N GLY A 651 -1.60 -16.86 -6.46
CA GLY A 651 -2.13 -15.51 -6.57
C GLY A 651 -3.31 -15.23 -5.65
N VAL A 652 -4.34 -16.08 -5.70
CA VAL A 652 -5.54 -15.98 -4.86
C VAL A 652 -5.16 -15.99 -3.38
N ALA A 653 -4.27 -16.90 -2.97
CA ALA A 653 -3.80 -16.95 -1.58
C ALA A 653 -3.08 -15.64 -1.16
N LYS A 654 -2.26 -15.05 -2.04
CA LYS A 654 -1.63 -13.75 -1.79
C LYS A 654 -2.64 -12.61 -1.69
N ALA A 655 -3.69 -12.62 -2.51
CA ALA A 655 -4.77 -11.63 -2.44
C ALA A 655 -5.52 -11.74 -1.11
N ILE A 656 -5.86 -12.96 -0.66
CA ILE A 656 -6.52 -13.24 0.63
C ILE A 656 -5.65 -12.73 1.80
N GLN A 657 -4.36 -13.06 1.80
CA GLN A 657 -3.43 -12.57 2.83
C GLN A 657 -3.36 -11.05 2.88
N LYS A 658 -3.39 -10.38 1.72
CA LYS A 658 -3.39 -8.91 1.66
C LYS A 658 -4.66 -8.29 2.25
N VAL A 659 -5.83 -8.90 2.08
CA VAL A 659 -7.09 -8.33 2.61
C VAL A 659 -7.39 -8.73 4.05
N ALA A 660 -6.65 -9.69 4.61
CA ALA A 660 -6.91 -10.24 5.94
C ALA A 660 -7.00 -9.17 7.04
N HIS A 661 -6.20 -8.10 6.96
CA HIS A 661 -6.22 -6.98 7.91
C HIS A 661 -7.50 -6.13 7.87
N ILE A 662 -8.21 -6.10 6.73
CA ILE A 662 -9.50 -5.42 6.58
C ILE A 662 -10.64 -6.36 6.99
N VAL A 663 -10.60 -7.61 6.52
CA VAL A 663 -11.66 -8.61 6.74
C VAL A 663 -11.72 -9.11 8.19
N ARG A 664 -10.58 -9.19 8.89
CA ARG A 664 -10.48 -9.58 10.32
C ARG A 664 -11.14 -10.91 10.66
N GLY A 665 -11.14 -11.87 9.73
CA GLY A 665 -11.73 -13.21 9.94
C GLY A 665 -13.25 -13.28 9.77
N HIS A 666 -13.90 -12.20 9.32
CA HIS A 666 -15.32 -12.23 8.95
C HIS A 666 -15.54 -13.06 7.67
N PRO A 667 -16.79 -13.48 7.38
CA PRO A 667 -17.12 -14.20 6.16
C PRO A 667 -16.65 -13.46 4.90
N LEU A 668 -15.84 -14.15 4.09
CA LEU A 668 -15.28 -13.63 2.84
C LEU A 668 -15.58 -14.59 1.69
N ARG A 669 -16.29 -14.08 0.70
CA ARG A 669 -16.62 -14.79 -0.53
C ARG A 669 -15.63 -14.41 -1.62
N VAL A 670 -14.86 -15.36 -2.11
CA VAL A 670 -13.85 -15.14 -3.15
C VAL A 670 -14.38 -15.65 -4.49
N LEU A 671 -14.47 -14.77 -5.48
CA LEU A 671 -14.80 -15.12 -6.86
C LEU A 671 -13.51 -15.23 -7.66
N THR A 672 -13.33 -16.37 -8.34
CA THR A 672 -12.14 -16.73 -9.10
C THR A 672 -12.54 -17.53 -10.33
N THR A 673 -11.75 -17.46 -11.40
CA THR A 673 -11.95 -18.21 -12.66
C THR A 673 -11.43 -19.66 -12.59
N HIS A 674 -10.52 -19.98 -11.65
CA HIS A 674 -9.95 -21.32 -11.49
C HIS A 674 -10.51 -22.04 -10.25
N SER A 675 -10.73 -23.35 -10.36
CA SER A 675 -11.16 -24.20 -9.24
C SER A 675 -10.01 -24.41 -8.24
N VAL A 676 -10.02 -23.64 -7.17
CA VAL A 676 -9.09 -23.79 -6.04
C VAL A 676 -9.37 -25.07 -5.24
N VAL A 677 -10.61 -25.56 -5.24
CA VAL A 677 -10.96 -26.82 -4.57
C VAL A 677 -10.26 -28.01 -5.24
N ALA A 678 -10.11 -27.98 -6.58
CA ALA A 678 -9.32 -28.96 -7.30
C ALA A 678 -7.83 -28.90 -6.90
N TYR A 679 -7.31 -27.72 -6.55
CA TYR A 679 -5.93 -27.58 -6.07
C TYR A 679 -5.68 -28.30 -4.74
N VAL A 680 -6.57 -28.10 -3.77
CA VAL A 680 -6.41 -28.70 -2.44
C VAL A 680 -6.46 -30.23 -2.50
N ASN A 681 -7.30 -30.78 -3.38
CA ASN A 681 -7.59 -32.22 -3.43
C ASN A 681 -6.77 -33.00 -4.46
N SER A 682 -6.11 -32.34 -5.42
CA SER A 682 -5.42 -33.00 -6.53
C SER A 682 -3.91 -33.15 -6.30
N GLN A 683 -3.36 -34.30 -6.68
CA GLN A 683 -1.91 -34.54 -6.73
C GLN A 683 -1.25 -33.89 -7.97
N ALA A 684 -2.02 -33.27 -8.86
CA ALA A 684 -1.51 -32.63 -10.08
C ALA A 684 -0.61 -31.41 -9.80
N PHE A 685 -0.79 -30.74 -8.66
CA PHE A 685 -0.11 -29.50 -8.35
C PHE A 685 1.23 -29.75 -7.65
N THR A 686 2.33 -29.63 -8.39
CA THR A 686 3.68 -29.89 -7.89
C THR A 686 4.30 -28.63 -7.25
N MET A 687 4.34 -28.60 -5.92
CA MET A 687 5.07 -27.59 -5.13
C MET A 687 5.88 -28.26 -4.02
N THR A 688 6.83 -27.52 -3.43
CA THR A 688 7.50 -28.03 -2.21
C THR A 688 6.47 -28.23 -1.09
N PRO A 689 6.55 -29.31 -0.29
CA PRO A 689 5.55 -29.62 0.73
C PRO A 689 5.26 -28.47 1.68
N LEU A 690 6.31 -27.74 2.09
CA LEU A 690 6.19 -26.58 2.97
C LEU A 690 5.38 -25.43 2.34
N ARG A 691 5.54 -25.19 1.03
CA ARG A 691 4.77 -24.14 0.33
C ARG A 691 3.31 -24.55 0.16
N GLN A 692 3.06 -25.80 -0.22
CA GLN A 692 1.71 -26.34 -0.36
C GLN A 692 0.96 -26.25 0.98
N GLN A 693 1.57 -26.67 2.09
CA GLN A 693 0.98 -26.56 3.42
C GLN A 693 0.63 -25.11 3.81
N ARG A 694 1.51 -24.15 3.48
CA ARG A 694 1.24 -22.72 3.74
C ARG A 694 0.09 -22.18 2.91
N LEU A 695 -0.01 -22.59 1.65
CA LEU A 695 -1.08 -22.20 0.72
C LEU A 695 -2.41 -22.80 1.15
N SER A 696 -2.46 -24.11 1.38
CA SER A 696 -3.66 -24.82 1.87
C SER A 696 -4.20 -24.19 3.14
N LYS A 697 -3.35 -23.86 4.12
CA LYS A 697 -3.77 -23.19 5.37
C LYS A 697 -4.50 -21.85 5.12
N VAL A 698 -4.11 -21.11 4.08
CA VAL A 698 -4.78 -19.84 3.73
C VAL A 698 -6.10 -20.12 3.03
N LEU A 699 -6.12 -21.08 2.11
CA LEU A 699 -7.26 -21.36 1.24
C LEU A 699 -8.39 -22.13 1.97
N GLU A 700 -8.05 -22.89 3.00
CA GLU A 700 -8.95 -23.66 3.86
C GLU A 700 -9.41 -22.88 5.11
N ALA A 701 -9.13 -21.57 5.19
CA ALA A 701 -9.53 -20.79 6.35
C ALA A 701 -11.07 -20.82 6.50
N PRO A 702 -11.59 -21.01 7.74
CA PRO A 702 -13.00 -21.36 7.96
C PRO A 702 -13.98 -20.23 7.60
N ASN A 703 -13.50 -18.99 7.49
CA ASN A 703 -14.29 -17.83 7.11
C ASN A 703 -14.35 -17.61 5.59
N LEU A 704 -13.76 -18.51 4.78
CA LEU A 704 -13.72 -18.37 3.33
C LEU A 704 -14.79 -19.20 2.63
N THR A 705 -15.36 -18.63 1.57
CA THR A 705 -16.21 -19.35 0.61
C THR A 705 -15.74 -19.04 -0.80
N LEU A 706 -15.28 -20.05 -1.53
CA LEU A 706 -14.77 -19.89 -2.89
C LEU A 706 -15.89 -20.19 -3.90
N THR A 707 -16.08 -19.33 -4.90
CA THR A 707 -17.14 -19.48 -5.91
C THR A 707 -16.58 -19.23 -7.31
N LEU A 708 -17.10 -19.95 -8.31
CA LEU A 708 -16.79 -19.75 -9.74
C LEU A 708 -17.91 -18.97 -10.48
N GLU A 709 -19.05 -18.74 -9.83
CA GLU A 709 -20.24 -18.15 -10.44
C GLU A 709 -20.40 -16.68 -10.03
N GLY A 710 -20.50 -15.78 -11.02
CA GLY A 710 -20.80 -14.36 -10.81
C GLY A 710 -20.11 -13.43 -11.81
N ILE A 711 -20.45 -12.14 -11.75
CA ILE A 711 -19.77 -11.08 -12.51
C ILE A 711 -18.55 -10.62 -11.70
N ASN A 712 -17.37 -11.05 -12.13
CA ASN A 712 -16.07 -10.71 -11.56
C ASN A 712 -15.60 -9.34 -12.05
N MET A 713 -15.47 -8.36 -11.15
CA MET A 713 -14.96 -7.02 -11.48
C MET A 713 -13.48 -7.00 -11.82
N ALA A 714 -12.72 -8.03 -11.41
CA ALA A 714 -11.34 -8.15 -11.79
C ALA A 714 -11.18 -8.61 -13.25
N ASP A 715 -12.21 -9.19 -13.87
CA ASP A 715 -12.14 -9.78 -15.23
C ASP A 715 -12.21 -8.76 -16.39
N GLN A 716 -12.17 -7.45 -16.09
CA GLN A 716 -11.81 -6.43 -17.08
C GLN A 716 -10.29 -6.19 -17.17
N MET A 717 -9.49 -7.03 -16.51
CA MET A 717 -8.03 -7.02 -16.56
C MET A 717 -7.44 -8.28 -17.22
N GLY A 718 -8.25 -9.33 -17.39
CA GLY A 718 -7.96 -10.55 -18.17
C GLY A 718 -9.16 -11.51 -18.13
N SER A 719 -9.45 -12.22 -19.22
CA SER A 719 -10.53 -13.22 -19.29
C SER A 719 -9.95 -14.64 -19.23
N GLY A 720 -10.41 -15.46 -18.29
CA GLY A 720 -10.14 -16.91 -18.28
C GLY A 720 -11.33 -17.70 -18.80
N GLU A 721 -11.11 -18.65 -19.71
CA GLU A 721 -12.15 -19.59 -20.13
C GLU A 721 -12.34 -20.69 -19.06
N PRO A 722 -13.58 -21.17 -18.82
CA PRO A 722 -13.81 -22.30 -17.92
C PRO A 722 -13.05 -23.54 -18.40
N HIS A 723 -12.20 -24.12 -17.54
CA HIS A 723 -11.44 -25.35 -17.84
C HIS A 723 -11.21 -26.19 -16.58
N ASP A 724 -10.89 -27.47 -16.78
CA ASP A 724 -10.44 -28.35 -15.69
C ASP A 724 -8.97 -28.06 -15.36
N CYS A 725 -8.76 -27.41 -14.20
CA CYS A 725 -7.42 -27.01 -13.76
C CYS A 725 -6.46 -28.18 -13.58
N ALA A 726 -6.93 -29.36 -13.16
CA ALA A 726 -6.05 -30.52 -12.96
C ALA A 726 -5.55 -31.05 -14.31
N GLN A 727 -6.44 -31.16 -15.29
CA GLN A 727 -6.07 -31.58 -16.65
C GLN A 727 -5.16 -30.57 -17.34
N ALA A 728 -5.44 -29.27 -17.20
CA ALA A 728 -4.60 -28.22 -17.76
C ALA A 728 -3.17 -28.25 -17.18
N VAL A 729 -3.05 -28.42 -15.86
CA VAL A 729 -1.74 -28.57 -15.19
C VAL A 729 -0.98 -29.77 -15.72
N TRP A 730 -1.61 -30.95 -15.82
CA TRP A 730 -0.94 -32.13 -16.36
C TRP A 730 -0.47 -31.95 -17.81
N LYS A 731 -1.25 -31.23 -18.63
CA LYS A 731 -0.86 -30.92 -20.00
C LYS A 731 0.32 -29.96 -20.04
N GLU A 732 0.35 -28.96 -19.17
CA GLU A 732 1.44 -27.96 -19.09
C GLU A 732 2.71 -28.47 -18.41
N ASP A 733 2.61 -29.48 -17.54
CA ASP A 733 3.77 -30.05 -16.86
C ASP A 733 4.55 -31.03 -17.75
N LYS A 734 3.88 -31.63 -18.74
CA LYS A 734 4.53 -32.46 -19.74
C LYS A 734 5.31 -31.60 -20.73
N THR A 735 6.56 -31.97 -20.97
CA THR A 735 7.40 -31.42 -22.05
C THR A 735 6.82 -31.68 -23.43
N ARG A 736 6.20 -32.85 -23.60
CA ARG A 736 5.52 -33.31 -24.80
C ARG A 736 4.27 -34.14 -24.42
N PRO A 737 3.08 -33.89 -24.98
CA PRO A 737 1.82 -34.50 -24.51
C PRO A 737 1.79 -36.04 -24.57
N ASP A 738 2.45 -36.62 -25.59
CA ASP A 738 2.53 -38.04 -25.91
C ASP A 738 3.78 -38.74 -25.36
N LEU A 739 4.66 -38.03 -24.63
CA LEU A 739 5.83 -38.64 -23.99
C LEU A 739 5.38 -39.61 -22.88
N LYS A 740 5.84 -40.87 -22.97
CA LYS A 740 5.53 -41.94 -22.01
C LYS A 740 6.75 -42.32 -21.18
N ALA A 741 6.51 -42.79 -19.95
CA ALA A 741 7.52 -43.35 -19.05
C ALA A 741 7.58 -44.89 -19.10
N GLU A 742 6.67 -45.52 -19.85
CA GLU A 742 6.53 -46.96 -20.00
C GLU A 742 6.69 -47.37 -21.47
N ALA A 743 7.15 -48.61 -21.69
CA ALA A 743 7.43 -49.14 -23.02
C ALA A 743 6.19 -49.21 -23.91
N MET A 744 6.35 -48.86 -25.19
CA MET A 744 5.31 -48.98 -26.20
C MET A 744 5.48 -50.26 -27.01
N GLU A 745 4.38 -50.97 -27.23
CA GLU A 745 4.35 -52.09 -28.16
C GLU A 745 4.54 -51.63 -29.62
N GLY A 746 5.36 -52.37 -30.38
CA GLY A 746 5.66 -52.08 -31.78
C GLY A 746 6.65 -50.93 -32.03
N ALA A 747 7.31 -50.42 -30.99
CA ALA A 747 8.37 -49.41 -31.09
C ALA A 747 9.77 -50.03 -31.19
N GLU A 748 10.72 -49.33 -31.82
CA GLU A 748 12.15 -49.72 -31.81
C GLU A 748 12.75 -49.46 -30.41
N ASP A 749 13.60 -50.35 -29.90
CA ASP A 749 14.24 -50.18 -28.58
C ASP A 749 15.67 -49.63 -28.73
N LEU A 750 15.93 -48.47 -28.11
CA LEU A 750 17.25 -47.85 -27.98
C LEU A 750 17.71 -47.89 -26.53
N PHE A 751 19.02 -48.05 -26.33
CA PHE A 751 19.68 -48.01 -25.03
C PHE A 751 20.73 -46.91 -25.05
N THR A 752 20.73 -46.07 -24.03
CA THR A 752 21.65 -44.94 -23.91
C THR A 752 22.41 -45.01 -22.61
N ASP A 753 23.72 -44.73 -22.65
CA ASP A 753 24.53 -44.59 -21.45
C ASP A 753 25.63 -43.53 -21.64
N GLY A 754 26.05 -42.93 -20.53
CA GLY A 754 27.10 -41.95 -20.42
C GLY A 754 28.11 -42.30 -19.34
N CYS A 755 29.36 -42.54 -19.73
CA CYS A 755 30.45 -42.82 -18.81
C CYS A 755 31.32 -41.58 -18.57
N CYS A 756 31.81 -41.39 -17.35
CA CYS A 756 32.91 -40.46 -17.06
C CYS A 756 33.85 -41.06 -16.02
N PHE A 757 35.15 -41.05 -16.28
CA PHE A 757 36.17 -41.50 -15.35
C PHE A 757 37.39 -40.58 -15.38
N ARG A 758 38.24 -40.66 -14.35
CA ARG A 758 39.47 -39.88 -14.25
C ARG A 758 40.65 -40.69 -14.76
N ASP A 759 41.22 -40.25 -15.87
CA ASP A 759 42.47 -40.76 -16.43
C ASP A 759 43.66 -40.17 -15.67
N GLU A 760 44.67 -40.99 -15.39
CA GLU A 760 45.85 -40.59 -14.61
C GLU A 760 46.73 -39.54 -15.32
N LYS A 761 46.68 -39.46 -16.67
CA LYS A 761 47.51 -38.56 -17.47
C LYS A 761 46.74 -37.38 -18.05
N GLU A 762 45.48 -37.60 -18.45
CA GLU A 762 44.69 -36.63 -19.21
C GLU A 762 43.50 -36.04 -18.43
N GLY A 763 43.32 -36.42 -17.16
CA GLY A 763 42.24 -35.90 -16.32
C GLY A 763 40.88 -36.57 -16.59
N LEU A 764 39.77 -35.86 -16.37
CA LEU A 764 38.43 -36.44 -16.58
C LEU A 764 38.16 -36.69 -18.06
N LYS A 765 37.72 -37.90 -18.42
CA LYS A 765 37.25 -38.29 -19.75
C LYS A 765 35.83 -38.78 -19.66
N ALA A 766 34.94 -38.22 -20.48
CA ALA A 766 33.56 -38.63 -20.60
C ALA A 766 33.22 -39.06 -22.04
N GLY A 767 32.37 -40.06 -22.18
CA GLY A 767 31.93 -40.62 -23.44
C GLY A 767 30.48 -41.08 -23.32
N TYR A 768 29.79 -41.13 -24.46
CA TYR A 768 28.40 -41.54 -24.52
C TYR A 768 28.19 -42.56 -25.63
N ALA A 769 27.16 -43.37 -25.50
CA ALA A 769 26.77 -44.33 -26.52
C ALA A 769 25.24 -44.48 -26.64
N VAL A 770 24.81 -44.84 -27.85
CA VAL A 770 23.44 -45.18 -28.22
C VAL A 770 23.47 -46.51 -28.98
N VAL A 771 22.70 -47.48 -28.50
CA VAL A 771 22.64 -48.84 -29.05
C VAL A 771 21.19 -49.15 -29.44
N SER A 772 20.95 -49.68 -30.64
CA SER A 772 19.63 -50.16 -31.08
C SER A 772 19.55 -51.67 -31.02
N LYS A 773 18.35 -52.16 -30.71
CA LYS A 773 17.97 -53.57 -30.89
C LYS A 773 17.36 -53.77 -32.29
N ARG A 774 18.04 -54.55 -33.13
CA ARG A 774 17.53 -55.02 -34.43
C ARG A 774 17.43 -56.53 -34.43
N GLY A 775 16.21 -57.05 -34.31
CA GLY A 775 15.98 -58.50 -34.17
C GLY A 775 16.62 -59.04 -32.88
N GLU A 776 17.51 -60.02 -33.00
CA GLU A 776 18.27 -60.61 -31.88
C GLU A 776 19.67 -59.99 -31.68
N GLN A 777 20.00 -58.89 -32.37
CA GLN A 777 21.32 -58.26 -32.31
C GLN A 777 21.25 -56.83 -31.75
N LEU A 778 22.31 -56.43 -31.03
CA LEU A 778 22.51 -55.08 -30.51
C LEU A 778 23.56 -54.38 -31.38
N GLU A 779 23.18 -53.27 -32.00
CA GLU A 779 24.02 -52.49 -32.90
C GLU A 779 24.32 -51.12 -32.30
N VAL A 780 25.60 -50.75 -32.20
CA VAL A 780 26.01 -49.41 -31.72
C VAL A 780 25.72 -48.40 -32.83
N ILE A 781 24.69 -47.57 -32.65
CA ILE A 781 24.34 -46.51 -33.60
C ILE A 781 25.36 -45.39 -33.55
N LYS A 782 25.71 -44.97 -32.34
CA LYS A 782 26.62 -43.84 -32.11
C LYS A 782 27.36 -44.04 -30.80
N ALA A 783 28.68 -43.85 -30.82
CA ALA A 783 29.48 -43.77 -29.62
C ALA A 783 30.61 -42.76 -29.87
N ALA A 784 30.78 -41.81 -28.97
CA ALA A 784 31.78 -40.75 -29.13
C ALA A 784 32.28 -40.22 -27.79
N LYS A 785 33.47 -39.59 -27.82
CA LYS A 785 34.00 -38.83 -26.69
C LYS A 785 33.22 -37.52 -26.56
N LEU A 786 33.01 -37.07 -25.33
CA LEU A 786 32.32 -35.82 -25.03
C LEU A 786 33.24 -34.63 -25.37
N GLU A 787 32.75 -33.66 -26.13
CA GLU A 787 33.48 -32.42 -26.41
C GLU A 787 33.20 -31.35 -25.33
N GLY A 788 34.24 -30.65 -24.85
CA GLY A 788 34.13 -29.61 -23.83
C GLY A 788 34.18 -30.14 -22.39
N GLN A 789 33.29 -29.64 -21.51
CA GLN A 789 33.30 -29.96 -20.08
C GLN A 789 32.93 -31.43 -19.83
N GLN A 790 33.83 -32.16 -19.15
CA GLN A 790 33.73 -33.60 -18.91
C GLN A 790 32.90 -33.87 -17.65
N SER A 791 31.74 -34.52 -17.80
CA SER A 791 30.82 -34.85 -16.70
C SER A 791 29.97 -36.06 -17.06
N ALA A 792 29.76 -36.96 -16.09
CA ALA A 792 28.89 -38.15 -16.25
C ALA A 792 27.46 -37.74 -16.63
N GLN A 793 26.85 -36.86 -15.83
CA GLN A 793 25.49 -36.36 -16.04
C GLN A 793 25.30 -35.70 -17.41
N ARG A 794 26.33 -35.02 -17.92
CA ARG A 794 26.28 -34.37 -19.23
C ARG A 794 26.40 -35.38 -20.37
N ALA A 795 27.24 -36.41 -20.21
CA ALA A 795 27.36 -37.50 -21.18
C ALA A 795 26.03 -38.25 -21.33
N GLU A 796 25.34 -38.48 -20.22
CA GLU A 796 24.03 -39.13 -20.17
C GLU A 796 22.94 -38.34 -20.92
N VAL A 797 22.86 -37.03 -20.67
CA VAL A 797 21.92 -36.16 -21.39
C VAL A 797 22.25 -36.09 -22.88
N ILE A 798 23.54 -36.06 -23.25
CA ILE A 798 23.95 -36.06 -24.66
C ILE A 798 23.66 -37.41 -25.33
N ALA A 799 23.83 -38.54 -24.64
CA ALA A 799 23.42 -39.85 -25.12
C ALA A 799 21.93 -39.87 -25.49
N LEU A 800 21.10 -39.33 -24.58
CA LEU A 800 19.67 -39.20 -24.78
C LEU A 800 19.31 -38.28 -25.96
N ILE A 801 19.96 -37.13 -26.09
CA ILE A 801 19.77 -36.19 -27.23
C ILE A 801 20.09 -36.88 -28.56
N GLU A 802 21.19 -37.61 -28.64
CA GLU A 802 21.59 -38.28 -29.87
C GLU A 802 20.69 -39.45 -30.23
N ALA A 803 20.15 -40.17 -29.23
CA ALA A 803 19.11 -41.17 -29.44
C ALA A 803 17.82 -40.55 -29.99
N LEU A 804 17.40 -39.40 -29.45
CA LEU A 804 16.22 -38.66 -29.91
C LEU A 804 16.39 -38.11 -31.34
N LYS A 805 17.58 -37.61 -31.69
CA LYS A 805 17.89 -37.19 -33.07
C LYS A 805 17.82 -38.36 -34.06
N TYR A 806 18.32 -39.54 -33.68
CA TYR A 806 18.19 -40.75 -34.50
C TYR A 806 16.73 -41.20 -34.67
N ALA A 807 15.91 -40.92 -33.66
CA ALA A 807 14.50 -41.29 -33.61
C ALA A 807 13.57 -40.38 -34.45
N GLN A 808 14.11 -39.41 -35.20
CA GLN A 808 13.31 -38.48 -35.99
C GLN A 808 12.35 -39.22 -36.95
N GLY A 809 11.05 -38.94 -36.83
CA GLY A 809 9.98 -39.56 -37.63
C GLY A 809 9.63 -41.01 -37.27
N LYS A 810 10.19 -41.58 -36.21
CA LYS A 810 9.97 -42.99 -35.79
C LYS A 810 9.18 -43.10 -34.49
N LYS A 811 8.66 -44.31 -34.22
CA LYS A 811 8.08 -44.70 -32.93
C LYS A 811 9.12 -45.50 -32.12
N ILE A 812 9.55 -44.97 -30.98
CA ILE A 812 10.75 -45.48 -30.28
C ILE A 812 10.60 -45.55 -28.75
N ASN A 813 11.23 -46.56 -28.15
CA ASN A 813 11.47 -46.69 -26.72
C ASN A 813 12.95 -46.41 -26.46
N ILE A 814 13.27 -45.50 -25.55
CA ILE A 814 14.64 -45.18 -25.13
C ILE A 814 14.81 -45.56 -23.67
N TYR A 815 15.71 -46.50 -23.40
CA TYR A 815 16.06 -46.93 -22.05
C TYR A 815 17.33 -46.23 -21.58
N THR A 816 17.26 -45.63 -20.40
CA THR A 816 18.39 -45.01 -19.70
C THR A 816 18.39 -45.47 -18.24
N ASP A 817 19.55 -45.78 -17.69
CA ASP A 817 19.73 -46.04 -16.26
C ASP A 817 19.96 -44.74 -15.46
N SER A 818 20.24 -43.65 -16.16
CA SER A 818 20.41 -42.33 -15.58
C SER A 818 19.10 -41.73 -15.08
N ALA A 819 18.96 -41.67 -13.75
CA ALA A 819 17.88 -40.91 -13.12
C ALA A 819 17.92 -39.41 -13.51
N TYR A 820 19.12 -38.88 -13.79
CA TYR A 820 19.31 -37.50 -14.20
C TYR A 820 18.81 -37.25 -15.63
N ALA A 821 19.19 -38.07 -16.61
CA ALA A 821 18.70 -37.90 -17.99
C ALA A 821 17.19 -38.13 -18.09
N PHE A 822 16.66 -39.13 -17.37
CA PHE A 822 15.21 -39.35 -17.25
C PHE A 822 14.51 -38.13 -16.64
N GLY A 823 15.01 -37.61 -15.51
CA GLY A 823 14.45 -36.43 -14.84
C GLY A 823 14.55 -35.17 -15.70
N ALA A 824 15.64 -35.00 -16.45
CA ALA A 824 15.85 -33.89 -17.36
C ALA A 824 14.74 -33.83 -18.42
N ALA A 825 14.42 -34.96 -19.06
CA ALA A 825 13.39 -35.03 -20.11
C ALA A 825 11.94 -34.98 -19.59
N HIS A 826 11.65 -35.63 -18.45
CA HIS A 826 10.27 -35.75 -17.94
C HIS A 826 9.85 -34.64 -16.98
N VAL A 827 10.78 -34.01 -16.25
CA VAL A 827 10.45 -33.10 -15.15
C VAL A 827 11.11 -31.72 -15.32
N GLU A 828 12.43 -31.66 -15.51
CA GLU A 828 13.17 -30.39 -15.45
C GLU A 828 12.97 -29.53 -16.70
N LEU A 829 12.96 -30.15 -17.89
CA LEU A 829 12.89 -29.42 -19.16
C LEU A 829 11.61 -28.58 -19.29
N GLY A 830 10.46 -29.09 -18.84
CA GLY A 830 9.20 -28.33 -18.83
C GLY A 830 9.27 -27.11 -17.91
N GLN A 831 9.90 -27.26 -16.75
CA GLN A 831 10.12 -26.15 -15.80
C GLN A 831 11.07 -25.09 -16.36
N TRP A 832 12.18 -25.51 -16.99
CA TRP A 832 13.14 -24.59 -17.58
C TRP A 832 12.59 -23.86 -18.81
N LYS A 833 11.77 -24.53 -19.63
CA LYS A 833 11.04 -23.90 -20.74
C LYS A 833 10.15 -22.77 -20.24
N ARG A 834 9.35 -23.02 -19.19
CA ARG A 834 8.52 -21.98 -18.53
C ARG A 834 9.36 -20.84 -17.95
N ALA A 835 10.55 -21.14 -17.46
CA ALA A 835 11.49 -20.15 -16.92
C ALA A 835 12.34 -19.43 -17.99
N GLY A 836 12.19 -19.76 -19.29
CA GLY A 836 13.03 -19.24 -20.37
C GLY A 836 14.50 -19.64 -20.27
N PHE A 837 14.79 -20.80 -19.65
CA PHE A 837 16.14 -21.30 -19.34
C PHE A 837 16.99 -20.38 -18.44
N LEU A 838 16.32 -19.58 -17.61
CA LEU A 838 16.97 -18.68 -16.64
C LEU A 838 16.85 -19.20 -15.20
N THR A 839 17.91 -19.00 -14.42
CA THR A 839 17.94 -19.19 -12.97
C THR A 839 17.10 -18.14 -12.24
N THR A 840 16.89 -18.31 -10.93
CA THR A 840 16.12 -17.35 -10.10
C THR A 840 16.74 -15.95 -10.08
N ASN A 841 18.05 -15.87 -10.36
CA ASN A 841 18.83 -14.63 -10.44
C ASN A 841 18.88 -14.06 -11.87
N GLN A 842 18.02 -14.53 -12.78
CA GLN A 842 17.98 -14.15 -14.20
C GLN A 842 19.28 -14.40 -14.97
N GLN A 843 20.12 -15.31 -14.49
CA GLN A 843 21.30 -15.78 -15.22
C GLN A 843 20.93 -17.04 -16.01
N PRO A 844 21.50 -17.28 -17.20
CA PRO A 844 21.37 -18.55 -17.91
C PRO A 844 21.71 -19.76 -17.03
N ILE A 845 20.99 -20.87 -17.22
CA ILE A 845 21.39 -22.13 -16.56
C ILE A 845 22.72 -22.63 -17.12
N LYS A 846 23.52 -23.30 -16.28
CA LYS A 846 24.86 -23.79 -16.67
C LYS A 846 24.85 -24.74 -17.88
N HIS A 847 23.75 -25.45 -18.11
CA HIS A 847 23.57 -26.43 -19.19
C HIS A 847 22.50 -25.99 -20.20
N GLU A 848 22.36 -24.69 -20.47
CA GLU A 848 21.31 -24.15 -21.35
C GLU A 848 21.39 -24.77 -22.76
N LYS A 849 22.61 -24.91 -23.30
CA LYS A 849 22.82 -25.46 -24.64
C LYS A 849 22.30 -26.89 -24.76
N GLU A 850 22.64 -27.75 -23.79
CA GLU A 850 22.21 -29.14 -23.77
C GLU A 850 20.70 -29.25 -23.55
N MET A 851 20.09 -28.44 -22.68
CA MET A 851 18.65 -28.49 -22.44
C MET A 851 17.83 -27.98 -23.63
N ARG A 852 18.31 -26.96 -24.36
CA ARG A 852 17.67 -26.51 -25.62
C ARG A 852 17.80 -27.56 -26.72
N ALA A 853 18.96 -28.22 -26.82
CA ALA A 853 19.16 -29.30 -27.77
C ALA A 853 18.29 -30.53 -27.43
N LEU A 854 18.06 -30.80 -26.15
CA LEU A 854 17.11 -31.82 -25.69
C LEU A 854 15.68 -31.46 -26.06
N GLU A 855 15.27 -30.20 -25.89
CA GLU A 855 13.94 -29.71 -26.32
C GLU A 855 13.71 -29.95 -27.81
N GLU A 856 14.63 -29.49 -28.66
CA GLU A 856 14.53 -29.64 -30.11
C GLU A 856 14.52 -31.12 -30.53
N ALA A 857 15.38 -31.94 -29.93
CA ALA A 857 15.45 -33.36 -30.25
C ALA A 857 14.19 -34.13 -29.82
N LEU A 858 13.53 -33.71 -28.73
CA LEU A 858 12.31 -34.35 -28.22
C LEU A 858 11.11 -34.21 -29.18
N GLU A 859 11.10 -33.18 -30.04
CA GLU A 859 10.03 -32.94 -31.03
C GLU A 859 10.18 -33.82 -32.29
N GLY A 860 11.37 -34.34 -32.56
CA GLY A 860 11.67 -35.11 -33.77
C GLY A 860 10.91 -36.44 -33.95
N PRO A 861 10.77 -37.29 -32.91
CA PRO A 861 10.10 -38.60 -33.03
C PRO A 861 8.60 -38.50 -33.30
N LEU A 862 8.01 -39.52 -33.93
CA LEU A 862 6.56 -39.61 -34.13
C LEU A 862 5.82 -39.94 -32.82
N GLU A 863 6.33 -40.92 -32.07
CA GLU A 863 5.92 -41.28 -30.70
C GLU A 863 7.17 -41.70 -29.92
N VAL A 864 7.31 -41.28 -28.67
CA VAL A 864 8.50 -41.57 -27.86
C VAL A 864 8.15 -41.98 -26.43
N ALA A 865 8.80 -43.03 -25.94
CA ALA A 865 8.84 -43.41 -24.54
C ALA A 865 10.27 -43.35 -24.02
N ILE A 866 10.51 -42.60 -22.95
CA ILE A 866 11.82 -42.56 -22.26
C ILE A 866 11.63 -43.27 -20.92
N ILE A 867 12.35 -44.38 -20.72
CA ILE A 867 12.09 -45.35 -19.67
C ILE A 867 13.33 -45.46 -18.79
N LYS A 868 13.13 -45.35 -17.48
CA LYS A 868 14.20 -45.58 -16.51
C LYS A 868 14.38 -47.08 -16.27
N CYS A 869 15.55 -47.61 -16.57
CA CYS A 869 15.92 -48.99 -16.23
C CYS A 869 16.88 -49.03 -15.03
N LYS A 870 17.15 -50.23 -14.51
CA LYS A 870 18.06 -50.45 -13.38
C LYS A 870 19.49 -50.54 -13.91
N GLY A 871 20.38 -49.66 -13.45
CA GLY A 871 21.80 -49.72 -13.77
C GLY A 871 22.45 -50.99 -13.20
N HIS A 872 23.43 -51.53 -13.91
CA HIS A 872 24.18 -52.74 -13.53
C HIS A 872 23.30 -53.95 -13.17
N ASP A 873 22.21 -54.16 -13.93
CA ASP A 873 21.41 -55.37 -13.81
C ASP A 873 22.10 -56.55 -14.54
N ASP A 874 22.37 -57.63 -13.80
CA ASP A 874 22.96 -58.87 -14.31
C ASP A 874 21.91 -59.85 -14.88
N SER A 875 20.64 -59.47 -14.87
CA SER A 875 19.57 -60.27 -15.45
C SER A 875 19.81 -60.57 -16.94
N ALA A 876 19.26 -61.69 -17.41
CA ALA A 876 19.34 -62.10 -18.81
C ALA A 876 18.32 -61.39 -19.71
N THR A 877 17.63 -60.35 -19.20
CA THR A 877 16.60 -59.62 -19.93
C THR A 877 17.19 -58.80 -21.08
N TRP A 878 16.37 -58.52 -22.10
CA TRP A 878 16.79 -57.69 -23.24
C TRP A 878 17.20 -56.28 -22.82
N VAL A 879 16.52 -55.71 -21.81
CA VAL A 879 16.84 -54.38 -21.28
C VAL A 879 18.21 -54.38 -20.59
N ALA A 880 18.50 -55.38 -19.76
CA ALA A 880 19.79 -55.51 -19.11
C ALA A 880 20.93 -55.73 -20.12
N ARG A 881 20.73 -56.57 -21.15
CA ARG A 881 21.70 -56.78 -22.23
C ARG A 881 21.96 -55.50 -23.03
N GLY A 882 20.91 -54.77 -23.38
CA GLY A 882 21.00 -53.51 -24.11
C GLY A 882 21.72 -52.42 -23.31
N ASN A 883 21.39 -52.27 -22.03
CA ASN A 883 22.04 -51.30 -21.15
C ASN A 883 23.54 -51.61 -20.97
N ARG A 884 23.90 -52.90 -20.76
CA ARG A 884 25.32 -53.31 -20.69
C ARG A 884 26.07 -53.02 -21.98
N ALA A 885 25.45 -53.24 -23.13
CA ALA A 885 26.07 -52.94 -24.42
C ALA A 885 26.30 -51.43 -24.61
N ALA A 886 25.37 -50.57 -24.15
CA ALA A 886 25.56 -49.12 -24.15
C ALA A 886 26.69 -48.69 -23.22
N ASP A 887 26.77 -49.24 -22.00
CA ASP A 887 27.84 -48.96 -21.03
C ASP A 887 29.23 -49.40 -21.53
N GLU A 888 29.34 -50.60 -22.09
CA GLU A 888 30.58 -51.08 -22.70
C GLU A 888 31.00 -50.21 -23.89
N ALA A 889 30.06 -49.80 -24.75
CA ALA A 889 30.34 -48.92 -25.89
C ALA A 889 30.80 -47.54 -25.44
N ALA A 890 30.15 -46.95 -24.42
CA ALA A 890 30.53 -45.66 -23.85
C ALA A 890 31.93 -45.73 -23.20
N LYS A 891 32.23 -46.78 -22.43
CA LYS A 891 33.55 -47.02 -21.82
C LYS A 891 34.65 -47.23 -22.86
N LYS A 892 34.37 -47.97 -23.93
CA LYS A 892 35.34 -48.28 -24.99
C LYS A 892 35.83 -47.02 -25.71
N VAL A 893 34.94 -46.07 -26.02
CA VAL A 893 35.33 -44.84 -26.75
C VAL A 893 36.21 -43.90 -25.94
N VAL A 894 36.13 -43.92 -24.61
CA VAL A 894 37.03 -43.15 -23.73
C VAL A 894 38.27 -43.93 -23.29
N GLY A 895 38.43 -45.18 -23.72
CA GLY A 895 39.60 -46.00 -23.44
C GLY A 895 39.63 -46.57 -22.02
N TYR A 896 38.46 -46.77 -21.39
CA TYR A 896 38.37 -47.39 -20.09
C TYR A 896 38.70 -48.89 -20.19
N THR A 897 39.90 -49.27 -19.76
CA THR A 897 40.28 -50.67 -19.54
C THR A 897 39.92 -51.05 -18.12
N GLY A 898 38.82 -51.78 -17.92
CA GLY A 898 38.44 -52.27 -16.61
C GLY A 898 39.55 -53.14 -16.01
N ILE A 899 40.12 -52.73 -14.88
CA ILE A 899 40.91 -53.63 -14.04
C ILE A 899 39.92 -54.64 -13.47
N ARG A 900 39.90 -55.86 -14.01
CA ARG A 900 39.33 -57.03 -13.33
C ARG A 900 40.15 -57.27 -12.07
N GLN A 901 39.75 -56.72 -10.94
CA GLN A 901 40.11 -57.28 -9.65
C GLN A 901 39.04 -58.32 -9.28
N MET A 902 39.24 -59.55 -9.74
CA MET A 902 38.80 -60.71 -8.97
C MET A 902 39.71 -60.77 -7.74
N VAL A 903 39.19 -60.42 -6.58
CA VAL A 903 39.75 -60.86 -5.30
C VAL A 903 38.74 -61.84 -4.71
N SER A 904 38.98 -63.12 -5.00
CA SER A 904 38.58 -64.20 -4.12
C SER A 904 39.46 -64.09 -2.89
N MET A 905 38.87 -63.79 -1.73
CA MET A 905 39.49 -64.11 -0.45
C MET A 905 38.45 -64.75 0.45
N GLY A 906 38.52 -66.08 0.48
CA GLY A 906 38.31 -66.82 1.71
C GLY A 906 39.28 -66.29 2.78
N ILE A 907 38.77 -66.30 3.99
CA ILE A 907 39.33 -65.75 5.22
C ILE A 907 40.67 -66.44 5.54
N ASP A 908 41.70 -65.65 5.85
CA ASP A 908 42.60 -65.93 6.95
C ASP A 908 43.05 -64.59 7.56
N TRP A 909 42.78 -64.48 8.86
CA TRP A 909 43.17 -63.36 9.70
C TRP A 909 44.64 -63.52 10.06
N GLU A 910 45.50 -62.61 9.61
CA GLU A 910 46.54 -61.98 10.43
C GLU A 910 47.41 -61.06 9.58
N GLU A 911 47.78 -59.93 10.19
CA GLU A 911 48.75 -58.92 9.75
C GLU A 911 48.27 -57.76 8.85
N ASN A 912 48.03 -56.64 9.56
CA ASN A 912 48.31 -55.23 9.22
C ASN A 912 47.15 -54.27 8.82
N PRO A 913 47.27 -52.96 9.16
CA PRO A 913 46.29 -52.27 10.01
C PRO A 913 45.71 -51.02 9.32
N GLY A 914 44.39 -50.93 9.23
CA GLY A 914 43.72 -49.75 8.67
C GLY A 914 42.26 -49.62 9.10
N LEU A 915 41.90 -50.23 10.23
CA LEU A 915 40.58 -50.08 10.84
C LEU A 915 40.54 -48.75 11.59
N ALA A 916 39.60 -47.88 11.21
CA ALA A 916 39.19 -46.75 12.04
C ALA A 916 38.94 -47.26 13.46
N GLY A 917 39.70 -46.70 14.42
CA GLY A 917 39.73 -47.21 15.78
C GLY A 917 38.34 -47.17 16.41
N ARG A 918 38.04 -48.16 17.25
CA ARG A 918 36.78 -48.24 18.01
C ARG A 918 36.40 -46.92 18.71
N GLU A 919 37.39 -46.11 19.10
CA GLU A 919 37.21 -44.78 19.69
C GLU A 919 36.71 -43.71 18.72
N GLU A 920 37.07 -43.78 17.44
CA GLU A 920 36.61 -42.86 16.39
C GLU A 920 35.12 -43.05 16.09
N ILE A 921 34.68 -44.31 16.03
CA ILE A 921 33.26 -44.67 15.84
C ILE A 921 32.42 -44.18 17.03
N ILE A 922 32.94 -44.28 18.26
CA ILE A 922 32.27 -43.75 19.45
C ILE A 922 32.13 -42.23 19.34
N LYS A 923 33.20 -41.51 18.97
CA LYS A 923 33.19 -40.05 18.81
C LYS A 923 32.20 -39.58 17.75
N GLU A 924 32.11 -40.26 16.61
CA GLU A 924 31.16 -39.88 15.56
C GLU A 924 29.71 -40.17 15.96
N GLN A 925 29.44 -41.30 16.62
CA GLN A 925 28.08 -41.60 17.11
C GLN A 925 27.66 -40.70 18.29
N GLU A 926 28.61 -40.19 19.09
CA GLU A 926 28.31 -39.22 20.14
C GLU A 926 27.85 -37.86 19.60
N LYS A 927 28.30 -37.45 18.40
CA LYS A 927 27.89 -36.21 17.74
C LYS A 927 26.43 -36.22 17.25
N ALA A 928 25.81 -37.38 17.09
CA ALA A 928 24.41 -37.48 16.68
C ALA A 928 23.45 -36.92 17.75
N SER A 929 22.36 -36.29 17.32
CA SER A 929 21.43 -35.59 18.23
C SER A 929 20.65 -36.58 19.12
N PRO A 930 20.06 -36.12 20.24
CA PRO A 930 19.20 -36.96 21.07
C PRO A 930 17.96 -37.50 20.32
N GLU A 931 17.39 -36.72 19.39
CA GLU A 931 16.25 -37.19 18.58
C GLU A 931 16.67 -38.31 17.62
N GLU A 932 17.85 -38.20 17.02
CA GLU A 932 18.39 -39.18 16.07
C GLU A 932 18.72 -40.51 16.76
N LYS A 933 19.33 -40.45 17.96
CA LYS A 933 19.56 -41.63 18.81
C LYS A 933 18.26 -42.28 19.30
N SER A 934 17.20 -41.49 19.51
CA SER A 934 15.88 -42.00 19.86
C SER A 934 15.27 -42.77 18.69
N LEU A 935 15.41 -42.26 17.46
CA LEU A 935 14.98 -42.93 16.23
C LEU A 935 15.75 -44.24 15.99
N TRP A 936 17.06 -44.28 16.28
CA TRP A 936 17.86 -45.51 16.17
C TRP A 936 17.34 -46.61 17.10
N LYS A 937 17.01 -46.24 18.35
CA LYS A 937 16.44 -47.16 19.33
C LYS A 937 15.06 -47.65 18.90
N GLU A 938 14.24 -46.76 18.34
CA GLU A 938 12.91 -47.09 17.81
C GLU A 938 12.99 -48.05 16.61
N ARG A 939 14.08 -47.97 15.83
CA ARG A 939 14.39 -48.88 14.72
C ARG A 939 15.22 -50.11 15.11
N GLY A 940 15.28 -50.45 16.40
CA GLY A 940 15.87 -51.70 16.89
C GLY A 940 17.39 -51.67 17.09
N ALA A 941 18.04 -50.50 17.05
CA ALA A 941 19.45 -50.39 17.40
C ALA A 941 19.64 -50.47 18.93
N ILE A 942 20.62 -51.26 19.37
CA ILE A 942 21.01 -51.44 20.76
C ILE A 942 22.38 -50.82 21.02
N LYS A 943 22.56 -50.21 22.20
CA LYS A 943 23.85 -49.65 22.61
C LYS A 943 24.64 -50.69 23.40
N VAL A 944 25.70 -51.22 22.81
CA VAL A 944 26.59 -52.22 23.43
C VAL A 944 28.00 -51.67 23.50
N SER A 945 28.58 -51.63 24.71
CA SER A 945 29.93 -51.09 24.96
C SER A 945 30.15 -49.68 24.39
N ASN A 946 29.20 -48.77 24.63
CA ASN A 946 29.19 -47.37 24.17
C ASN A 946 29.06 -47.10 22.67
N ILE A 947 28.81 -48.12 21.86
CA ILE A 947 28.54 -47.99 20.42
C ILE A 947 27.10 -48.44 20.14
N TRP A 948 26.36 -47.67 19.35
CA TRP A 948 25.07 -48.04 18.80
C TRP A 948 25.25 -48.99 17.61
N ARG A 949 24.56 -50.13 17.63
CA ARG A 949 24.59 -51.16 16.59
C ARG A 949 23.17 -51.65 16.30
N GLY A 950 22.86 -51.98 15.05
CA GLY A 950 21.59 -52.64 14.69
C GLY A 950 21.52 -54.06 15.27
N GLN A 951 20.31 -54.57 15.51
CA GLN A 951 20.11 -56.00 15.79
C GLN A 951 20.63 -56.83 14.61
N MET A 952 21.63 -57.68 14.85
CA MET A 952 21.93 -58.78 13.91
C MET A 952 20.95 -59.90 14.20
N GLU A 953 20.14 -60.26 13.21
CA GLU A 953 19.47 -61.57 13.19
C GLU A 953 20.53 -62.61 12.77
N ASP A 954 20.93 -63.46 13.72
CA ASP A 954 21.62 -64.70 13.39
C ASP A 954 20.62 -65.65 12.72
N GLN A 955 20.60 -65.68 11.39
CA GLN A 955 20.27 -66.86 10.58
C GLN A 955 20.47 -66.61 9.07
N CYS A 956 21.49 -67.29 8.52
CA CYS A 956 21.84 -67.58 7.11
C CYS A 956 22.08 -66.42 6.14
#